data_AF-A0A250EZK3-F1
#
_entry.id   AF-A0A250EZK3-F1
#
_cell.length_a   1.000
_cell.length_b   1.000
_cell.length_c   1.000
_cell.angle_alpha   90.00
_cell.angle_beta   90.00
_cell.angle_gamma   90.00
#
_symmetry.space_group_name_H-M   'P 1'
#
loop_
_entity.id
_entity.type
_entity.pdbx_description
1 polymer ?
#
loop_
_entity_poly.entity_id
_entity_poly.type
_entity_poly.pdbx_seq_one_letter_code
_entity_poly.pdbx_strand_id
1 'polypeptide(L)'
;MIRILHISDLHLEKEELSNPKRNIIDALIEDIGNFINDNTIFIFTGDLVDKGGIGFSDRDLAFNNFENLFITPILTKYETLKGKVFLVPGNHDIFRDKIDDITEQGLKASLVDSIKTNNFIEQNRSSYKHLERLEDYKKWEKDFYAKYNPDANVSNFENTFKLEIEENTVGITCLNSSWLCKDDSDKNNLLLGKNQIENSLKEIQSCQIKLAVMHHPLEFFKDFDKEESQNLLYSRYDALFTGHVHKLSSSYTQDLFGNIFISIANSSIGDHPKEREYVNGYTIVDLYPNEKIEVHYRKYIEVKNCFVPNTDMGIESGKTTFYIPKKEEFLQFEKNKRILDSIKNRFFEKLNDDIIISSSNTNVECSIDNLFIEPRILNNPQDNLSEKDTKEYSIESILSSSENFLIYGAKEAGKTLLLDKMFIESVEKFNRYNKIPILVKFNDFKKRKIQQVIREFLSVSSNEIDNFLSENQIILFIDDILFSTTPQNQIESLIELIEKYPKLQIVGTANLLLENHIPIDSFDYHKIFKFNISFIQSFGSKEIKQLIQKWYANKEVDLQENMQKLIKSFTDFGLPRTPLSVTLFLWIFEKQEKKPINNSVLVELFIENLLEKTNIENVYSDTFDFTNKKRLLSFTAYHMYEKGDADANYAISYADLVKYFETYLKSRFSGKPQKILDDFIKRGIFSEEGNNTIRFKSAFFFHYFLALHFDYSPEFKQFVFEGDNYLNFTDEITYYTGLKRDDIEILIFTQQKLSEIFGMFNEDVMNNYEKVDKVLESKRDNTITFQIDNKKAQTKLTEKQIEEIYDTSLSSIPVSKTIEKKELNKKTSDYQIDKVLKLASNVLKNSEDVDDFELKKKSYSNILTSSISFLMQYRDYLISYYIKYKKEPNHFPKNVDFHLFIKIIPMIHQVVIYDWLGTQKLRPVIVDKIEKDKESLNISDYERFLSVFIYGDIKGSDYPIYIEDFIKKIRYNYLKDLSYLKIMSYFHLRKNDSMLDEKYIRIMADIKQKLGHLDVSKKSKFMQNLKDDKKKNNLD
;
A
#
# COMPACT_ATOMS: atom_id res chain seq x y z
N MET A 1 -30.15 -20.06 -36.98
CA MET A 1 -28.79 -19.69 -36.50
C MET A 1 -28.29 -18.54 -37.35
N ILE A 2 -27.76 -17.48 -36.74
CA ILE A 2 -27.16 -16.35 -37.47
C ILE A 2 -25.65 -16.44 -37.32
N ARG A 3 -24.93 -16.40 -38.45
CA ARG A 3 -23.46 -16.44 -38.46
C ARG A 3 -22.92 -15.05 -38.77
N ILE A 4 -21.94 -14.60 -38.02
CA ILE A 4 -21.34 -13.28 -38.18
C ILE A 4 -19.84 -13.44 -38.38
N LEU A 5 -19.34 -13.01 -39.53
CA LEU A 5 -17.91 -12.84 -39.80
C LEU A 5 -17.50 -11.46 -39.29
N HIS A 6 -16.62 -11.43 -38.28
CA HIS A 6 -16.17 -10.19 -37.64
C HIS A 6 -14.68 -9.97 -37.89
N ILE A 7 -14.37 -8.92 -38.66
CA ILE A 7 -13.02 -8.54 -39.13
C ILE A 7 -12.81 -7.04 -38.82
N SER A 8 -11.56 -6.60 -38.63
CA SER A 8 -11.21 -5.20 -38.33
C SER A 8 -9.75 -4.88 -38.69
N ASP A 9 -9.40 -3.60 -38.84
CA ASP A 9 -8.01 -3.12 -38.92
C ASP A 9 -7.22 -3.74 -40.10
N LEU A 10 -7.68 -3.45 -41.34
CA LEU A 10 -6.94 -3.82 -42.57
C LEU A 10 -5.75 -2.87 -42.81
N HIS A 11 -5.89 -1.60 -42.44
CA HIS A 11 -4.92 -0.53 -42.70
C HIS A 11 -4.35 -0.59 -44.13
N LEU A 12 -5.19 -0.43 -45.13
CA LEU A 12 -4.70 -0.37 -46.51
C LEU A 12 -3.82 0.88 -46.68
N GLU A 13 -2.54 0.68 -47.01
CA GLU A 13 -1.54 1.76 -47.02
C GLU A 13 -1.42 2.48 -48.37
N LYS A 14 -1.72 1.79 -49.48
CA LYS A 14 -1.54 2.28 -50.86
C LYS A 14 -2.36 1.44 -51.86
N GLU A 15 -2.39 1.87 -53.12
CA GLU A 15 -3.15 1.26 -54.22
C GLU A 15 -2.68 -0.16 -54.59
N GLU A 16 -1.42 -0.48 -54.32
CA GLU A 16 -0.85 -1.80 -54.58
C GLU A 16 -0.60 -2.57 -53.28
N LEU A 17 -1.25 -3.73 -53.13
CA LEU A 17 -1.01 -4.63 -52.00
C LEU A 17 0.45 -5.10 -51.96
N SER A 18 1.08 -5.01 -50.79
CA SER A 18 2.36 -5.68 -50.52
C SER A 18 2.19 -7.20 -50.67
N ASN A 19 3.25 -7.92 -51.04
CA ASN A 19 3.18 -9.39 -51.15
C ASN A 19 2.68 -10.07 -49.85
N PRO A 20 3.13 -9.67 -48.64
CA PRO A 20 2.58 -10.19 -47.39
C PRO A 20 1.08 -9.91 -47.22
N LYS A 21 0.64 -8.66 -47.44
CA LYS A 21 -0.76 -8.26 -47.28
C LYS A 21 -1.67 -8.98 -48.29
N ARG A 22 -1.22 -9.16 -49.54
CA ARG A 22 -1.92 -9.96 -50.56
C ARG A 22 -2.07 -11.42 -50.12
N ASN A 23 -0.99 -12.04 -49.65
CA ASN A 23 -1.03 -13.44 -49.17
C ASN A 23 -2.04 -13.63 -48.02
N ILE A 24 -2.11 -12.69 -47.08
CA ILE A 24 -3.07 -12.74 -45.97
C ILE A 24 -4.50 -12.57 -46.47
N ILE A 25 -4.76 -11.60 -47.36
CA ILE A 25 -6.10 -11.36 -47.94
C ILE A 25 -6.56 -12.60 -48.72
N ASP A 26 -5.72 -13.16 -49.58
CA ASP A 26 -6.05 -14.36 -50.37
C ASP A 26 -6.34 -15.55 -49.45
N ALA A 27 -5.50 -15.78 -48.43
CA ALA A 27 -5.71 -16.85 -47.45
C ALA A 27 -7.00 -16.64 -46.62
N LEU A 28 -7.35 -15.41 -46.29
CA LEU A 28 -8.59 -15.06 -45.59
C LEU A 28 -9.80 -15.35 -46.46
N ILE A 29 -9.78 -14.91 -47.72
CA ILE A 29 -10.86 -15.13 -48.70
C ILE A 29 -11.09 -16.64 -48.91
N GLU A 30 -10.03 -17.45 -48.97
CA GLU A 30 -10.17 -18.91 -49.01
C GLU A 30 -10.76 -19.46 -47.70
N ASP A 31 -10.27 -19.03 -46.53
CA ASP A 31 -10.70 -19.61 -45.26
C ASP A 31 -12.17 -19.29 -44.91
N ILE A 32 -12.62 -18.05 -45.14
CA ILE A 32 -14.03 -17.66 -44.87
C ILE A 32 -15.02 -18.48 -45.71
N GLY A 33 -14.61 -18.97 -46.88
CA GLY A 33 -15.44 -19.80 -47.76
C GLY A 33 -15.91 -21.09 -47.11
N ASN A 34 -15.17 -21.61 -46.14
CA ASN A 34 -15.55 -22.81 -45.39
C ASN A 34 -16.72 -22.56 -44.43
N PHE A 35 -17.07 -21.29 -44.17
CA PHE A 35 -18.04 -20.91 -43.15
C PHE A 35 -19.25 -20.14 -43.71
N ILE A 36 -19.14 -19.57 -44.90
CA ILE A 36 -20.21 -18.78 -45.51
C ILE A 36 -21.41 -19.66 -45.87
N ASN A 37 -22.60 -19.18 -45.50
CA ASN A 37 -23.90 -19.74 -45.86
C ASN A 37 -24.94 -18.60 -45.98
N ASP A 38 -26.20 -18.94 -46.29
CA ASP A 38 -27.26 -17.94 -46.47
C ASP A 38 -27.56 -17.09 -45.22
N ASN A 39 -27.18 -17.58 -44.04
CA ASN A 39 -27.39 -16.91 -42.76
C ASN A 39 -26.19 -16.08 -42.30
N THR A 40 -25.19 -15.91 -43.18
CA THR A 40 -23.95 -15.23 -42.85
C THR A 40 -24.05 -13.73 -43.09
N ILE A 41 -23.65 -12.95 -42.08
CA ILE A 41 -23.45 -11.51 -42.11
C ILE A 41 -21.94 -11.22 -42.05
N PHE A 42 -21.48 -10.20 -42.74
CA PHE A 42 -20.10 -9.72 -42.66
C PHE A 42 -20.06 -8.34 -41.97
N ILE A 43 -19.39 -8.26 -40.82
CA ILE A 43 -19.14 -7.04 -40.06
C ILE A 43 -17.65 -6.67 -40.15
N PHE A 44 -17.37 -5.43 -40.52
CA PHE A 44 -16.03 -4.84 -40.50
C PHE A 44 -15.97 -3.63 -39.54
N THR A 45 -15.21 -3.73 -38.46
CA THR A 45 -15.22 -2.76 -37.35
C THR A 45 -14.14 -1.69 -37.45
N GLY A 46 -13.92 -1.10 -38.63
CA GLY A 46 -13.07 0.10 -38.82
C GLY A 46 -11.61 -0.16 -39.15
N ASP A 47 -10.89 0.93 -39.39
CA ASP A 47 -9.49 0.97 -39.84
C ASP A 47 -9.29 0.27 -41.19
N LEU A 48 -10.07 0.73 -42.17
CA LEU A 48 -10.07 0.26 -43.55
C LEU A 48 -8.77 0.67 -44.26
N VAL A 49 -8.36 1.93 -44.11
CA VAL A 49 -7.15 2.52 -44.72
C VAL A 49 -6.19 3.02 -43.63
N ASP A 50 -4.90 3.18 -43.95
CA ASP A 50 -3.96 3.78 -43.00
C ASP A 50 -4.00 5.32 -43.07
N LYS A 51 -4.34 5.95 -41.93
CA LYS A 51 -4.27 7.41 -41.69
C LYS A 51 -4.92 8.27 -42.79
N GLY A 52 -6.17 7.97 -43.14
CA GLY A 52 -6.93 8.67 -44.17
C GLY A 52 -6.33 8.49 -45.56
N GLY A 53 -5.62 7.39 -45.78
CA GLY A 53 -4.96 7.10 -47.06
C GLY A 53 -3.72 7.95 -47.31
N ILE A 54 -2.97 8.35 -46.28
CA ILE A 54 -1.79 9.23 -46.43
C ILE A 54 -0.73 8.71 -47.42
N GLY A 55 -0.63 7.38 -47.56
CA GLY A 55 0.31 6.70 -48.46
C GLY A 55 -0.19 6.53 -49.90
N PHE A 56 -1.42 6.91 -50.21
CA PHE A 56 -1.98 6.86 -51.56
C PHE A 56 -1.50 8.03 -52.41
N SER A 57 -1.28 7.76 -53.69
CA SER A 57 -0.99 8.78 -54.71
C SER A 57 -2.18 9.71 -54.92
N ASP A 58 -3.40 9.17 -54.87
CA ASP A 58 -4.66 9.91 -54.85
C ASP A 58 -5.48 9.47 -53.63
N ARG A 59 -5.50 10.30 -52.59
CA ARG A 59 -6.17 9.97 -51.32
C ARG A 59 -7.68 9.85 -51.46
N ASP A 60 -8.29 10.54 -52.43
CA ASP A 60 -9.74 10.48 -52.68
C ASP A 60 -10.17 9.08 -53.17
N LEU A 61 -9.22 8.30 -53.71
CA LEU A 61 -9.43 6.94 -54.16
C LEU A 61 -9.13 5.89 -53.07
N ALA A 62 -8.69 6.27 -51.86
CA ALA A 62 -8.25 5.32 -50.84
C ALA A 62 -9.34 4.30 -50.47
N PHE A 63 -10.58 4.76 -50.19
CA PHE A 63 -11.69 3.87 -49.85
C PHE A 63 -12.24 3.10 -51.06
N ASN A 64 -12.19 3.70 -52.25
CA ASN A 64 -12.52 2.99 -53.50
C ASN A 64 -11.53 1.83 -53.74
N ASN A 65 -10.25 2.02 -53.43
CA ASN A 65 -9.25 0.96 -53.49
C ASN A 65 -9.48 -0.10 -52.42
N PHE A 66 -9.88 0.28 -51.20
CA PHE A 66 -10.33 -0.69 -50.19
C PHE A 66 -11.47 -1.56 -50.71
N GLU A 67 -12.51 -0.94 -51.29
CA GLU A 67 -13.62 -1.67 -51.88
C GLU A 67 -13.16 -2.61 -53.01
N ASN A 68 -12.29 -2.15 -53.90
CA ASN A 68 -11.84 -2.92 -55.06
C ASN A 68 -10.87 -4.05 -54.70
N LEU A 69 -9.99 -3.86 -53.72
CA LEU A 69 -8.92 -4.80 -53.37
C LEU A 69 -9.35 -5.81 -52.29
N PHE A 70 -10.34 -5.48 -51.47
CA PHE A 70 -10.76 -6.32 -50.34
C PHE A 70 -12.21 -6.77 -50.44
N ILE A 71 -13.16 -5.83 -50.51
CA ILE A 71 -14.60 -6.16 -50.48
C ILE A 71 -15.07 -6.82 -51.78
N THR A 72 -14.69 -6.27 -52.94
CA THR A 72 -15.12 -6.76 -54.26
C THR A 72 -14.68 -8.19 -54.52
N PRO A 73 -13.42 -8.60 -54.22
CA PRO A 73 -13.02 -10.01 -54.31
C PRO A 73 -13.87 -10.95 -53.46
N ILE A 74 -14.20 -10.56 -52.22
CA ILE A 74 -15.07 -11.33 -51.33
C ILE A 74 -16.47 -11.46 -51.93
N LEU A 75 -17.09 -10.35 -52.35
CA LEU A 75 -18.45 -10.34 -52.91
C LEU A 75 -18.56 -11.02 -54.28
N THR A 76 -17.45 -11.07 -55.04
CA THR A 76 -17.38 -11.78 -56.33
C THR A 76 -17.34 -13.29 -56.11
N LYS A 77 -16.59 -13.74 -55.10
CA LYS A 77 -16.47 -15.17 -54.77
C LYS A 77 -17.67 -15.70 -53.99
N TYR A 78 -18.26 -14.87 -53.13
CA TYR A 78 -19.36 -15.23 -52.23
C TYR A 78 -20.53 -14.26 -52.38
N GLU A 79 -21.32 -14.44 -53.45
CA GLU A 79 -22.41 -13.53 -53.79
C GLU A 79 -23.51 -13.44 -52.72
N THR A 80 -23.65 -14.45 -51.86
CA THR A 80 -24.62 -14.49 -50.74
C THR A 80 -24.40 -13.41 -49.69
N LEU A 81 -23.21 -12.78 -49.68
CA LEU A 81 -22.88 -11.65 -48.81
C LEU A 81 -23.28 -10.28 -49.40
N LYS A 82 -23.70 -10.21 -50.68
CA LYS A 82 -24.17 -8.94 -51.26
C LYS A 82 -25.37 -8.43 -50.46
N GLY A 83 -25.28 -7.17 -49.99
CA GLY A 83 -26.29 -6.57 -49.12
C GLY A 83 -26.23 -7.01 -47.65
N LYS A 84 -25.22 -7.78 -47.23
CA LYS A 84 -24.99 -8.24 -45.84
C LYS A 84 -23.61 -7.85 -45.31
N VAL A 85 -23.02 -6.79 -45.85
CA VAL A 85 -21.74 -6.22 -45.41
C VAL A 85 -22.00 -4.93 -44.65
N PHE A 86 -21.55 -4.86 -43.40
CA PHE A 86 -21.77 -3.74 -42.49
C PHE A 86 -20.44 -3.21 -41.96
N LEU A 87 -20.21 -1.93 -42.17
CA LEU A 87 -18.93 -1.23 -41.99
C LEU A 87 -19.13 -0.01 -41.08
N VAL A 88 -18.12 0.29 -40.27
CA VAL A 88 -18.00 1.53 -39.47
C VAL A 88 -16.59 2.11 -39.63
N PRO A 89 -16.40 3.44 -39.51
CA PRO A 89 -15.07 4.04 -39.58
C PRO A 89 -14.28 3.83 -38.30
N GLY A 90 -12.97 3.65 -38.41
CA GLY A 90 -12.01 3.72 -37.29
C GLY A 90 -11.23 5.04 -37.22
N ASN A 91 -10.30 5.15 -36.27
CA ASN A 91 -9.49 6.35 -36.09
C ASN A 91 -8.37 6.50 -37.14
N HIS A 92 -8.06 5.45 -37.90
CA HIS A 92 -7.21 5.54 -39.09
C HIS A 92 -7.98 5.91 -40.35
N ASP A 93 -9.31 5.90 -40.36
CA ASP A 93 -10.12 6.25 -41.54
C ASP A 93 -10.41 7.76 -41.65
N ILE A 94 -9.75 8.59 -40.84
CA ILE A 94 -9.91 10.05 -40.85
C ILE A 94 -8.75 10.76 -41.54
N PHE A 95 -9.07 11.87 -42.20
CA PHE A 95 -8.10 12.82 -42.75
C PHE A 95 -7.62 13.76 -41.65
N ARG A 96 -6.55 13.37 -40.96
CA ARG A 96 -5.99 14.12 -39.82
C ARG A 96 -5.57 15.55 -40.19
N ASP A 97 -5.28 15.82 -41.46
CA ASP A 97 -4.94 17.14 -42.00
C ASP A 97 -6.14 18.07 -42.20
N LYS A 98 -7.37 17.54 -42.17
CA LYS A 98 -8.61 18.34 -42.18
C LYS A 98 -9.06 18.77 -40.78
N ILE A 99 -8.26 18.50 -39.74
CA ILE A 99 -8.58 18.86 -38.35
C ILE A 99 -8.02 20.26 -38.05
N ASP A 100 -8.91 21.21 -37.75
CA ASP A 100 -8.53 22.52 -37.22
C ASP A 100 -8.38 22.49 -35.70
N ASP A 101 -7.17 22.78 -35.19
CA ASP A 101 -6.84 22.66 -33.77
C ASP A 101 -7.70 23.56 -32.87
N ILE A 102 -8.07 24.76 -33.34
CA ILE A 102 -8.88 25.71 -32.56
C ILE A 102 -10.31 25.19 -32.43
N THR A 103 -10.89 24.75 -33.54
CA THR A 103 -12.24 24.18 -33.58
C THR A 103 -12.31 22.90 -32.75
N GLU A 104 -11.30 22.03 -32.84
CA GLU A 104 -11.21 20.78 -32.09
C GLU A 104 -11.15 21.03 -30.57
N GLN A 105 -10.31 21.97 -30.12
CA GLN A 105 -10.26 22.38 -28.72
C GLN A 105 -11.61 22.95 -28.26
N GLY A 106 -12.25 23.78 -29.09
CA GLY A 106 -13.58 24.32 -28.84
C GLY A 106 -14.65 23.25 -28.67
N LEU A 107 -14.65 22.22 -29.51
CA LEU A 107 -15.57 21.08 -29.41
C LEU A 107 -15.33 20.29 -28.12
N LYS A 108 -14.08 19.90 -27.83
CA LYS A 108 -13.75 19.12 -26.62
C LYS A 108 -14.11 19.86 -25.33
N ALA A 109 -13.98 21.20 -25.32
CA ALA A 109 -14.35 22.06 -24.19
C ALA A 109 -15.85 22.34 -24.08
N SER A 110 -16.59 22.29 -25.19
CA SER A 110 -18.03 22.60 -25.22
C SER A 110 -18.90 21.37 -24.97
N LEU A 111 -18.49 20.20 -25.47
CA LEU A 111 -19.21 18.93 -25.36
C LEU A 111 -18.85 18.22 -24.05
N VAL A 112 -19.45 18.74 -22.97
CA VAL A 112 -19.19 18.34 -21.58
C VAL A 112 -20.34 17.56 -20.94
N ASP A 113 -21.46 17.43 -21.65
CA ASP A 113 -22.66 16.74 -21.18
C ASP A 113 -23.44 16.13 -22.36
N SER A 114 -24.36 15.21 -22.04
CA SER A 114 -25.18 14.50 -23.02
C SER A 114 -26.08 15.44 -23.83
N ILE A 115 -26.63 16.49 -23.20
CA ILE A 115 -27.57 17.42 -23.87
C ILE A 115 -26.87 18.13 -25.02
N LYS A 116 -25.68 18.70 -24.76
CA LYS A 116 -24.89 19.39 -25.79
C LYS A 116 -24.40 18.45 -26.88
N THR A 117 -23.96 17.25 -26.50
CA THR A 117 -23.50 16.22 -27.44
C THR A 117 -24.62 15.82 -28.39
N ASN A 118 -25.81 15.53 -27.87
CA ASN A 118 -26.97 15.15 -28.68
C ASN A 118 -27.44 16.30 -29.59
N ASN A 119 -27.48 17.54 -29.09
CA ASN A 119 -27.80 18.70 -29.91
C ASN A 119 -26.82 18.89 -31.08
N PHE A 120 -25.52 18.65 -30.83
CA PHE A 120 -24.51 18.71 -31.88
C PHE A 120 -24.72 17.61 -32.95
N ILE A 121 -25.01 16.38 -32.52
CA ILE A 121 -25.28 15.24 -33.41
C ILE A 121 -26.49 15.53 -34.30
N GLU A 122 -27.62 15.98 -33.72
CA GLU A 122 -28.83 16.28 -34.49
C GLU A 122 -28.61 17.39 -35.52
N GLN A 123 -27.88 18.45 -35.16
CA GLN A 123 -27.58 19.56 -36.08
C GLN A 123 -26.67 19.16 -37.24
N ASN A 124 -25.81 18.15 -37.05
CA ASN A 124 -24.82 17.71 -38.03
C ASN A 124 -25.14 16.34 -38.65
N ARG A 125 -26.33 15.78 -38.39
CA ARG A 125 -26.73 14.44 -38.85
C ARG A 125 -26.63 14.25 -40.36
N SER A 126 -26.84 15.34 -41.12
CA SER A 126 -26.71 15.39 -42.58
C SER A 126 -25.74 16.48 -43.08
N SER A 127 -24.93 17.06 -42.20
CA SER A 127 -23.98 18.15 -42.50
C SER A 127 -22.57 17.74 -42.11
N TYR A 128 -21.58 18.04 -42.96
CA TYR A 128 -20.16 17.76 -42.67
C TYR A 128 -19.48 18.83 -41.82
N LYS A 129 -20.20 19.87 -41.40
CA LYS A 129 -19.66 20.93 -40.55
C LYS A 129 -19.10 20.32 -39.25
N HIS A 130 -17.82 20.58 -38.96
CA HIS A 130 -17.05 20.00 -37.84
C HIS A 130 -16.74 18.49 -37.95
N LEU A 131 -17.10 17.87 -39.08
CA LEU A 131 -16.89 16.46 -39.44
C LEU A 131 -16.07 16.32 -40.74
N GLU A 132 -15.39 17.38 -41.17
CA GLU A 132 -14.65 17.45 -42.44
C GLU A 132 -13.59 16.32 -42.55
N ARG A 133 -13.03 15.90 -41.41
CA ARG A 133 -12.09 14.77 -41.29
C ARG A 133 -12.63 13.42 -41.77
N LEU A 134 -13.96 13.26 -41.78
CA LEU A 134 -14.67 12.02 -42.15
C LEU A 134 -15.44 12.15 -43.45
N GLU A 135 -15.43 13.32 -44.09
CA GLU A 135 -16.29 13.62 -45.24
C GLU A 135 -16.11 12.59 -46.37
N ASP A 136 -14.87 12.22 -46.70
CA ASP A 136 -14.59 11.30 -47.81
C ASP A 136 -15.00 9.86 -47.48
N TYR A 137 -14.75 9.40 -46.25
CA TYR A 137 -15.26 8.12 -45.77
C TYR A 137 -16.78 8.09 -45.86
N LYS A 138 -17.48 9.13 -45.39
CA LYS A 138 -18.94 9.18 -45.36
C LYS A 138 -19.59 9.32 -46.73
N LYS A 139 -18.93 10.00 -47.67
CA LYS A 139 -19.36 10.00 -49.09
C LYS A 139 -19.24 8.61 -49.69
N TRP A 140 -18.08 7.97 -49.54
CA TRP A 140 -17.87 6.60 -50.02
C TRP A 140 -18.83 5.60 -49.35
N GLU A 141 -19.02 5.66 -48.04
CA GLU A 141 -19.93 4.79 -47.29
C GLU A 141 -21.38 4.91 -47.79
N LYS A 142 -21.81 6.15 -48.08
CA LYS A 142 -23.13 6.40 -48.66
C LYS A 142 -23.27 5.80 -50.05
N ASP A 143 -22.26 5.93 -50.91
CA ASP A 143 -22.27 5.35 -52.26
C ASP A 143 -22.22 3.81 -52.20
N PHE A 144 -21.43 3.25 -51.28
CA PHE A 144 -21.34 1.82 -51.00
C PHE A 144 -22.70 1.24 -50.59
N TYR A 145 -23.38 1.85 -49.61
CA TYR A 145 -24.70 1.37 -49.20
C TYR A 145 -25.78 1.68 -50.23
N ALA A 146 -25.72 2.77 -50.99
CA ALA A 146 -26.64 2.98 -52.11
C ALA A 146 -26.55 1.88 -53.17
N LYS A 147 -25.36 1.32 -53.37
CA LYS A 147 -25.09 0.21 -54.31
C LYS A 147 -25.58 -1.14 -53.79
N TYR A 148 -25.40 -1.46 -52.51
CA TYR A 148 -25.68 -2.79 -51.95
C TYR A 148 -26.92 -2.88 -51.04
N ASN A 149 -27.38 -1.76 -50.48
CA ASN A 149 -28.47 -1.64 -49.51
C ASN A 149 -29.27 -0.34 -49.73
N PRO A 150 -30.00 -0.19 -50.86
CA PRO A 150 -30.61 1.09 -51.26
C PRO A 150 -31.66 1.63 -50.28
N ASP A 151 -32.26 0.76 -49.47
CA ASP A 151 -33.27 1.12 -48.47
C ASP A 151 -32.67 1.47 -47.09
N ALA A 152 -31.33 1.46 -46.95
CA ALA A 152 -30.66 1.74 -45.69
C ALA A 152 -30.85 3.20 -45.27
N ASN A 153 -31.09 3.42 -43.97
CA ASN A 153 -31.00 4.77 -43.41
C ASN A 153 -29.54 5.07 -43.09
N VAL A 154 -28.94 5.99 -43.85
CA VAL A 154 -27.52 6.35 -43.75
C VAL A 154 -27.37 7.80 -43.27
N SER A 155 -26.48 8.02 -42.32
CA SER A 155 -26.16 9.35 -41.79
C SER A 155 -24.66 9.53 -41.47
N ASN A 156 -24.28 10.73 -41.06
CA ASN A 156 -22.91 10.98 -40.62
C ASN A 156 -22.56 10.30 -39.29
N PHE A 157 -23.55 9.85 -38.52
CA PHE A 157 -23.36 9.27 -37.19
C PHE A 157 -23.77 7.80 -37.16
N GLU A 158 -25.07 7.49 -37.27
CA GLU A 158 -25.57 6.12 -37.29
C GLU A 158 -26.09 5.69 -38.67
N ASN A 159 -25.84 4.42 -39.03
CA ASN A 159 -26.48 3.74 -40.15
C ASN A 159 -27.28 2.54 -39.62
N THR A 160 -28.48 2.31 -40.15
CA THR A 160 -29.40 1.29 -39.61
C THR A 160 -29.97 0.41 -40.71
N PHE A 161 -30.02 -0.90 -40.43
CA PHE A 161 -30.42 -1.94 -41.39
C PHE A 161 -31.37 -2.94 -40.75
N LYS A 162 -32.22 -3.54 -41.58
CA LYS A 162 -33.11 -4.65 -41.21
C LYS A 162 -32.92 -5.79 -42.20
N LEU A 163 -32.70 -6.98 -41.69
CA LEU A 163 -32.58 -8.20 -42.47
C LEU A 163 -33.58 -9.24 -41.99
N GLU A 164 -34.05 -10.07 -42.92
CA GLU A 164 -34.71 -11.34 -42.60
C GLU A 164 -33.70 -12.47 -42.81
N ILE A 165 -33.39 -13.20 -41.73
CA ILE A 165 -32.49 -14.35 -41.77
C ILE A 165 -33.23 -15.53 -41.15
N GLU A 166 -33.57 -16.51 -41.99
CA GLU A 166 -34.48 -17.61 -41.64
C GLU A 166 -35.81 -17.07 -41.09
N GLU A 167 -36.18 -17.45 -39.86
CA GLU A 167 -37.39 -17.00 -39.17
C GLU A 167 -37.16 -15.76 -38.29
N ASN A 168 -35.94 -15.20 -38.27
CA ASN A 168 -35.58 -14.09 -37.39
C ASN A 168 -35.47 -12.76 -38.16
N THR A 169 -36.05 -11.71 -37.57
CA THR A 169 -35.82 -10.33 -37.98
C THR A 169 -34.62 -9.74 -37.24
N VAL A 170 -33.58 -9.36 -37.98
CA VAL A 170 -32.31 -8.86 -37.43
C VAL A 170 -32.17 -7.38 -37.74
N GLY A 171 -32.11 -6.55 -36.70
CA GLY A 171 -31.76 -5.13 -36.78
C GLY A 171 -30.27 -4.94 -36.57
N ILE A 172 -29.62 -4.14 -37.41
CA ILE A 172 -28.18 -3.87 -37.31
C ILE A 172 -27.97 -2.37 -37.26
N THR A 173 -27.23 -1.92 -36.25
CA THR A 173 -26.91 -0.53 -36.01
C THR A 173 -25.39 -0.33 -36.11
N CYS A 174 -24.96 0.44 -37.11
CA CYS A 174 -23.58 0.85 -37.28
C CYS A 174 -23.39 2.25 -36.71
N LEU A 175 -22.72 2.34 -35.58
CA LEU A 175 -22.48 3.55 -34.81
C LEU A 175 -21.11 4.13 -35.17
N ASN A 176 -21.05 5.40 -35.53
CA ASN A 176 -19.80 6.09 -35.75
C ASN A 176 -19.24 6.57 -34.41
N SER A 177 -18.20 5.90 -33.92
CA SER A 177 -17.46 6.33 -32.73
C SER A 177 -16.20 7.16 -33.04
N SER A 178 -15.94 7.42 -34.32
CA SER A 178 -14.68 8.02 -34.81
C SER A 178 -14.81 9.51 -35.17
N TRP A 179 -15.99 10.11 -34.99
CA TRP A 179 -16.29 11.48 -35.42
C TRP A 179 -15.55 12.58 -34.64
N LEU A 180 -15.09 12.28 -33.43
CA LEU A 180 -14.25 13.15 -32.60
C LEU A 180 -12.79 12.66 -32.51
N CYS A 181 -12.40 11.69 -33.36
CA CYS A 181 -11.01 11.23 -33.38
C CYS A 181 -10.07 12.29 -33.93
N LYS A 182 -8.85 12.28 -33.39
CA LYS A 182 -7.77 13.17 -33.82
C LYS A 182 -6.49 12.39 -34.11
N ASP A 183 -6.02 11.65 -33.13
CA ASP A 183 -4.75 10.96 -33.15
C ASP A 183 -4.74 9.82 -32.12
N ASP A 184 -3.57 9.25 -31.83
CA ASP A 184 -3.46 8.06 -31.00
C ASP A 184 -3.66 8.36 -29.48
N SER A 185 -3.96 9.62 -29.11
CA SER A 185 -4.28 10.07 -27.73
C SER A 185 -5.78 10.11 -27.40
N ASP A 186 -6.61 9.48 -28.23
CA ASP A 186 -8.08 9.55 -28.16
C ASP A 186 -8.72 8.82 -26.96
N LYS A 187 -7.96 7.99 -26.22
CA LYS A 187 -8.48 7.26 -25.06
C LYS A 187 -9.06 8.20 -23.99
N ASN A 188 -10.23 7.87 -23.46
CA ASN A 188 -11.04 8.67 -22.53
C ASN A 188 -11.49 10.05 -23.05
N ASN A 189 -11.31 10.34 -24.35
CA ASN A 189 -11.60 11.65 -24.92
C ASN A 189 -12.67 11.62 -26.02
N LEU A 190 -13.13 10.44 -26.44
CA LEU A 190 -14.16 10.30 -27.47
C LEU A 190 -15.57 10.44 -26.91
N LEU A 191 -16.52 10.64 -27.81
CA LEU A 191 -17.95 10.68 -27.55
C LEU A 191 -18.66 9.87 -28.62
N LEU A 192 -19.65 9.09 -28.23
CA LEU A 192 -20.60 8.42 -29.12
C LEU A 192 -21.88 9.27 -29.22
N GLY A 193 -22.45 9.66 -28.09
CA GLY A 193 -23.73 10.35 -28.00
C GLY A 193 -24.92 9.41 -28.14
N LYS A 194 -25.77 9.38 -27.10
CA LYS A 194 -26.91 8.44 -27.02
C LYS A 194 -27.91 8.55 -28.18
N ASN A 195 -28.04 9.71 -28.83
CA ASN A 195 -28.97 9.88 -29.95
C ASN A 195 -28.69 8.92 -31.11
N GLN A 196 -27.43 8.55 -31.36
CA GLN A 196 -27.11 7.54 -32.38
C GLN A 196 -27.85 6.23 -32.08
N ILE A 197 -27.83 5.79 -30.82
CA ILE A 197 -28.46 4.55 -30.36
C ILE A 197 -29.99 4.69 -30.38
N GLU A 198 -30.54 5.78 -29.84
CA GLU A 198 -31.98 6.01 -29.76
C GLU A 198 -32.64 6.15 -31.14
N ASN A 199 -31.98 6.82 -32.09
CA ASN A 199 -32.50 6.98 -33.44
C ASN A 199 -32.56 5.65 -34.18
N SER A 200 -31.50 4.84 -34.10
CA SER A 200 -31.51 3.48 -34.66
C SER A 200 -32.56 2.59 -34.02
N LEU A 201 -32.72 2.64 -32.69
CA LEU A 201 -33.70 1.83 -31.97
C LEU A 201 -35.14 2.12 -32.37
N LYS A 202 -35.49 3.37 -32.74
CA LYS A 202 -36.82 3.70 -33.28
C LYS A 202 -37.10 2.92 -34.56
N GLU A 203 -36.09 2.66 -35.36
CA GLU A 203 -36.22 1.94 -36.62
C GLU A 203 -36.26 0.44 -36.38
N ILE A 204 -35.31 -0.12 -35.62
CA ILE A 204 -35.18 -1.58 -35.41
C ILE A 204 -36.02 -2.11 -34.25
N GLN A 205 -36.92 -1.31 -33.66
CA GLN A 205 -37.70 -1.68 -32.48
C GLN A 205 -38.40 -3.04 -32.63
N SER A 206 -38.96 -3.30 -33.82
CA SER A 206 -39.72 -4.51 -34.14
C SER A 206 -38.85 -5.75 -34.42
N CYS A 207 -37.52 -5.60 -34.55
CA CYS A 207 -36.62 -6.71 -34.84
C CYS A 207 -36.42 -7.58 -33.60
N GLN A 208 -36.42 -8.89 -33.77
CA GLN A 208 -36.24 -9.86 -32.69
C GLN A 208 -34.81 -9.84 -32.15
N ILE A 209 -33.83 -9.64 -33.03
CA ILE A 209 -32.40 -9.63 -32.70
C ILE A 209 -31.84 -8.28 -33.11
N LYS A 210 -31.04 -7.65 -32.26
CA LYS A 210 -30.48 -6.32 -32.48
C LYS A 210 -28.97 -6.37 -32.25
N LEU A 211 -28.21 -6.02 -33.29
CA LEU A 211 -26.75 -6.02 -33.29
C LEU A 211 -26.23 -4.58 -33.38
N ALA A 212 -25.28 -4.22 -32.52
CA ALA A 212 -24.58 -2.94 -32.57
C ALA A 212 -23.15 -3.13 -33.06
N VAL A 213 -22.65 -2.20 -33.86
CA VAL A 213 -21.31 -2.22 -34.45
C VAL A 213 -20.68 -0.84 -34.26
N MET A 214 -19.46 -0.77 -33.73
CA MET A 214 -18.63 0.46 -33.69
C MET A 214 -17.15 0.09 -33.71
N HIS A 215 -16.24 1.04 -33.96
CA HIS A 215 -14.81 0.73 -33.92
C HIS A 215 -14.27 0.71 -32.48
N HIS A 216 -14.40 1.82 -31.76
CA HIS A 216 -13.87 1.95 -30.40
C HIS A 216 -14.69 1.22 -29.31
N PRO A 217 -14.05 0.51 -28.37
CA PRO A 217 -14.70 0.04 -27.14
C PRO A 217 -15.17 1.20 -26.24
N LEU A 218 -16.12 0.91 -25.35
CA LEU A 218 -16.72 1.88 -24.42
C LEU A 218 -15.69 2.62 -23.53
N GLU A 219 -14.54 2.00 -23.26
CA GLU A 219 -13.44 2.57 -22.48
C GLU A 219 -12.72 3.75 -23.16
N PHE A 220 -13.08 4.09 -24.39
CA PHE A 220 -12.54 5.26 -25.08
C PHE A 220 -13.39 6.52 -24.87
N PHE A 221 -14.62 6.37 -24.35
CA PHE A 221 -15.56 7.47 -24.19
C PHE A 221 -15.39 8.18 -22.83
N LYS A 222 -15.73 9.47 -22.80
CA LYS A 222 -15.84 10.24 -21.53
C LYS A 222 -16.89 9.60 -20.61
N ASP A 223 -16.66 9.63 -19.30
CA ASP A 223 -17.48 8.93 -18.29
C ASP A 223 -18.99 9.14 -18.44
N PHE A 224 -19.43 10.39 -18.64
CA PHE A 224 -20.87 10.71 -18.75
C PHE A 224 -21.53 10.04 -19.97
N ASP A 225 -20.82 9.96 -21.10
CA ASP A 225 -21.35 9.41 -22.35
C ASP A 225 -21.19 7.90 -22.39
N LYS A 226 -20.11 7.39 -21.78
CA LYS A 226 -19.88 5.98 -21.53
C LYS A 226 -21.04 5.39 -20.74
N GLU A 227 -21.41 5.98 -19.60
CA GLU A 227 -22.48 5.48 -18.75
C GLU A 227 -23.82 5.44 -19.51
N GLU A 228 -24.23 6.53 -20.17
CA GLU A 228 -25.49 6.56 -20.91
C GLU A 228 -25.53 5.57 -22.09
N SER A 229 -24.44 5.50 -22.86
CA SER A 229 -24.33 4.61 -24.02
C SER A 229 -24.30 3.15 -23.60
N GLN A 230 -23.56 2.81 -22.54
CA GLN A 230 -23.50 1.48 -21.96
C GLN A 230 -24.91 1.02 -21.54
N ASN A 231 -25.66 1.89 -20.85
CA ASN A 231 -26.99 1.58 -20.38
C ASN A 231 -27.95 1.23 -21.52
N LEU A 232 -27.93 2.00 -22.61
CA LEU A 232 -28.78 1.76 -23.77
C LEU A 232 -28.36 0.53 -24.57
N LEU A 233 -27.06 0.36 -24.81
CA LEU A 233 -26.55 -0.80 -25.55
C LEU A 233 -26.88 -2.09 -24.82
N TYR A 234 -26.55 -2.18 -23.53
CA TYR A 234 -26.70 -3.41 -22.76
C TYR A 234 -28.18 -3.77 -22.53
N SER A 235 -29.08 -2.77 -22.51
CA SER A 235 -30.53 -2.99 -22.32
C SER A 235 -31.30 -3.30 -23.58
N ARG A 236 -30.79 -2.92 -24.75
CA ARG A 236 -31.57 -2.95 -26.00
C ARG A 236 -30.94 -3.77 -27.12
N TYR A 237 -29.68 -4.18 -27.01
CA TYR A 237 -28.98 -4.96 -28.04
C TYR A 237 -28.54 -6.33 -27.51
N ASP A 238 -28.55 -7.33 -28.38
CA ASP A 238 -28.14 -8.70 -28.06
C ASP A 238 -26.62 -8.88 -28.21
N ALA A 239 -26.01 -8.15 -29.14
CA ALA A 239 -24.57 -8.18 -29.34
C ALA A 239 -23.99 -6.82 -29.76
N LEU A 240 -22.73 -6.59 -29.36
CA LEU A 240 -21.91 -5.44 -29.69
C LEU A 240 -20.58 -5.91 -30.30
N PHE A 241 -20.24 -5.39 -31.48
CA PHE A 241 -19.02 -5.69 -32.22
C PHE A 241 -18.10 -4.46 -32.24
N THR A 242 -16.84 -4.64 -31.80
CA THR A 242 -15.81 -3.58 -31.74
C THR A 242 -14.44 -4.02 -32.25
N GLY A 243 -13.54 -3.05 -32.53
CA GLY A 243 -12.15 -3.24 -32.99
C GLY A 243 -11.11 -2.50 -32.11
N HIS A 244 -10.06 -1.95 -32.73
CA HIS A 244 -9.05 -1.03 -32.17
C HIS A 244 -8.04 -1.59 -31.15
N VAL A 245 -8.46 -2.37 -30.15
CA VAL A 245 -7.56 -2.76 -29.03
C VAL A 245 -6.58 -3.89 -29.38
N HIS A 246 -6.56 -4.36 -30.64
CA HIS A 246 -5.64 -5.36 -31.23
C HIS A 246 -5.49 -6.68 -30.44
N LYS A 247 -6.35 -6.90 -29.43
CA LYS A 247 -6.39 -8.08 -28.57
C LYS A 247 -7.73 -8.76 -28.76
N LEU A 248 -7.71 -9.92 -29.41
CA LEU A 248 -8.87 -10.82 -29.51
C LEU A 248 -9.51 -11.01 -28.14
N SER A 249 -10.80 -10.73 -28.04
CA SER A 249 -11.58 -11.15 -26.88
C SER A 249 -13.05 -11.21 -27.23
N SER A 250 -13.77 -12.17 -26.64
CA SER A 250 -15.23 -12.11 -26.60
C SER A 250 -15.68 -12.36 -25.18
N SER A 251 -16.71 -11.65 -24.75
CA SER A 251 -17.28 -11.76 -23.43
C SER A 251 -18.79 -11.71 -23.51
N TYR A 252 -19.45 -12.50 -22.67
CA TYR A 252 -20.88 -12.35 -22.43
C TYR A 252 -21.05 -11.61 -21.12
N THR A 253 -21.58 -10.39 -21.18
CA THR A 253 -21.71 -9.50 -20.01
C THR A 253 -23.13 -9.56 -19.50
N GLN A 254 -23.27 -9.85 -18.20
CA GLN A 254 -24.54 -9.75 -17.47
C GLN A 254 -24.40 -8.60 -16.47
N ASP A 255 -25.15 -7.53 -16.69
CA ASP A 255 -25.07 -6.32 -15.87
C ASP A 255 -26.46 -5.73 -15.59
N LEU A 256 -26.52 -4.62 -14.84
CA LEU A 256 -27.72 -3.90 -14.37
C LEU A 256 -28.62 -3.50 -15.54
N PHE A 257 -27.97 -3.26 -16.67
CA PHE A 257 -28.57 -2.69 -17.86
C PHE A 257 -29.09 -3.77 -18.79
N GLY A 258 -28.62 -5.01 -18.69
CA GLY A 258 -29.11 -6.13 -19.50
C GLY A 258 -28.01 -7.12 -19.85
N ASN A 259 -28.31 -7.99 -20.81
CA ASN A 259 -27.39 -9.03 -21.27
C ASN A 259 -26.94 -8.68 -22.68
N ILE A 260 -25.62 -8.58 -22.88
CA ILE A 260 -25.06 -8.34 -24.20
C ILE A 260 -23.82 -9.21 -24.44
N PHE A 261 -23.72 -9.75 -25.64
CA PHE A 261 -22.50 -10.38 -26.11
C PHE A 261 -21.58 -9.33 -26.74
N ILE A 262 -20.35 -9.22 -26.27
CA ILE A 262 -19.35 -8.29 -26.82
C ILE A 262 -18.28 -9.10 -27.55
N SER A 263 -18.07 -8.78 -28.83
CA SER A 263 -16.97 -9.30 -29.63
C SER A 263 -16.00 -8.19 -29.96
N ILE A 264 -14.72 -8.40 -29.65
CA ILE A 264 -13.62 -7.50 -30.00
C ILE A 264 -12.78 -8.21 -31.07
N ALA A 265 -12.74 -7.63 -32.26
CA ALA A 265 -11.95 -8.13 -33.38
C ALA A 265 -10.45 -7.99 -33.10
N ASN A 266 -9.67 -8.89 -33.71
CA ASN A 266 -8.23 -8.74 -33.76
C ASN A 266 -7.81 -7.71 -34.80
N SER A 267 -6.55 -7.26 -34.73
CA SER A 267 -5.94 -6.68 -35.92
C SER A 267 -5.92 -7.76 -37.01
N SER A 268 -6.67 -7.55 -38.08
CA SER A 268 -6.88 -8.62 -39.03
C SER A 268 -5.71 -8.70 -40.01
N ILE A 269 -5.08 -7.58 -40.40
CA ILE A 269 -4.10 -7.53 -41.50
C ILE A 269 -3.13 -6.32 -41.39
N GLY A 270 -2.41 -6.16 -40.26
CA GLY A 270 -1.37 -5.12 -40.13
C GLY A 270 0.02 -5.56 -40.65
N ASP A 271 0.73 -4.70 -41.39
CA ASP A 271 2.14 -4.93 -41.74
C ASP A 271 3.04 -4.60 -40.51
N HIS A 272 3.49 -5.64 -39.82
CA HIS A 272 4.55 -5.69 -38.79
C HIS A 272 4.79 -4.45 -37.86
N PRO A 273 4.23 -4.43 -36.62
CA PRO A 273 4.84 -3.69 -35.52
C PRO A 273 6.13 -4.41 -35.05
N LYS A 274 7.13 -3.64 -34.63
CA LYS A 274 8.48 -4.12 -34.24
C LYS A 274 8.55 -4.99 -32.99
N GLU A 275 7.42 -5.35 -32.38
CA GLU A 275 7.34 -6.17 -31.17
C GLU A 275 6.20 -7.19 -31.38
N ARG A 276 6.55 -8.48 -31.48
CA ARG A 276 5.61 -9.58 -31.79
C ARG A 276 4.70 -9.92 -30.60
N GLU A 277 3.74 -9.06 -30.26
CA GLU A 277 2.70 -9.41 -29.26
C GLU A 277 1.39 -9.92 -29.87
N TYR A 278 1.06 -9.61 -31.13
CA TYR A 278 -0.24 -9.95 -31.72
C TYR A 278 -0.12 -10.70 -33.05
N VAL A 279 -0.94 -11.75 -33.23
CA VAL A 279 -1.01 -12.59 -34.44
C VAL A 279 -2.26 -12.20 -35.23
N ASN A 280 -2.14 -11.90 -36.53
CA ASN A 280 -3.28 -11.59 -37.40
C ASN A 280 -4.38 -12.66 -37.32
N GLY A 281 -5.65 -12.25 -37.24
CA GLY A 281 -6.76 -13.18 -37.03
C GLY A 281 -8.13 -12.56 -37.22
N TYR A 282 -9.18 -13.38 -37.22
CA TYR A 282 -10.56 -12.92 -37.28
C TYR A 282 -11.47 -13.83 -36.45
N THR A 283 -12.72 -13.39 -36.23
CA THR A 283 -13.67 -14.10 -35.38
C THR A 283 -14.92 -14.47 -36.17
N ILE A 284 -15.44 -15.67 -35.93
CA ILE A 284 -16.75 -16.11 -36.43
C ILE A 284 -17.65 -16.30 -35.22
N VAL A 285 -18.83 -15.69 -35.24
CA VAL A 285 -19.82 -15.76 -34.15
C VAL A 285 -21.08 -16.43 -34.67
N ASP A 286 -21.41 -17.58 -34.12
CA ASP A 286 -22.66 -18.30 -34.37
C ASP A 286 -23.64 -18.03 -33.23
N LEU A 287 -24.64 -17.20 -33.52
CA LEU A 287 -25.69 -16.83 -32.59
C LEU A 287 -26.89 -17.75 -32.75
N TYR A 288 -27.19 -18.49 -31.67
CA TYR A 288 -28.39 -19.32 -31.51
C TYR A 288 -29.33 -18.58 -30.56
N PRO A 289 -30.35 -17.86 -31.09
CA PRO A 289 -31.21 -17.00 -30.29
C PRO A 289 -31.81 -17.75 -29.10
N ASN A 290 -31.78 -17.15 -27.91
CA ASN A 290 -32.30 -17.71 -26.65
C ASN A 290 -31.66 -19.05 -26.19
N GLU A 291 -30.55 -19.48 -26.80
CA GLU A 291 -29.87 -20.72 -26.44
C GLU A 291 -28.40 -20.46 -26.07
N LYS A 292 -27.57 -20.13 -27.07
CA LYS A 292 -26.11 -19.99 -26.90
C LYS A 292 -25.48 -19.15 -28.00
N ILE A 293 -24.25 -18.73 -27.76
CA ILE A 293 -23.39 -18.07 -28.72
C ILE A 293 -22.09 -18.86 -28.81
N GLU A 294 -21.75 -19.35 -29.98
CA GLU A 294 -20.49 -20.03 -30.24
C GLU A 294 -19.53 -19.11 -30.98
N VAL A 295 -18.32 -18.95 -30.45
CA VAL A 295 -17.30 -18.08 -30.99
C VAL A 295 -16.13 -18.93 -31.47
N HIS A 296 -15.72 -18.74 -32.72
CA HIS A 296 -14.61 -19.42 -33.35
C HIS A 296 -13.50 -18.40 -33.63
N TYR A 297 -12.34 -18.60 -33.01
CA TYR A 297 -11.19 -17.73 -33.20
C TYR A 297 -10.27 -18.30 -34.28
N ARG A 298 -9.85 -17.46 -35.22
CA ARG A 298 -8.96 -17.83 -36.32
C ARG A 298 -7.66 -17.03 -36.22
N LYS A 299 -6.52 -17.69 -36.47
CA LYS A 299 -5.20 -17.04 -36.55
C LYS A 299 -4.50 -17.40 -37.86
N TYR A 300 -3.78 -16.44 -38.41
CA TYR A 300 -2.96 -16.63 -39.61
C TYR A 300 -1.59 -17.22 -39.24
N ILE A 301 -1.16 -18.26 -39.96
CA ILE A 301 0.19 -18.82 -39.84
C ILE A 301 0.97 -18.48 -41.12
N GLU A 302 1.88 -17.51 -41.00
CA GLU A 302 2.71 -17.01 -42.11
C GLU A 302 3.47 -18.13 -42.84
N VAL A 303 4.08 -19.06 -42.10
CA VAL A 303 4.87 -20.18 -42.68
C VAL A 303 4.01 -21.12 -43.54
N LYS A 304 2.71 -21.24 -43.24
CA LYS A 304 1.78 -22.12 -43.96
C LYS A 304 0.90 -21.36 -44.95
N ASN A 305 0.94 -20.03 -44.91
CA ASN A 305 0.05 -19.15 -45.67
C ASN A 305 -1.43 -19.53 -45.57
N CYS A 306 -1.92 -19.82 -44.36
CA CYS A 306 -3.31 -20.19 -44.13
C CYS A 306 -3.80 -19.76 -42.74
N PHE A 307 -5.11 -19.64 -42.59
CA PHE A 307 -5.76 -19.47 -41.30
C PHE A 307 -6.06 -20.83 -40.66
N VAL A 308 -5.85 -20.91 -39.34
CA VAL A 308 -6.13 -22.10 -38.53
C VAL A 308 -6.92 -21.71 -37.28
N PRO A 309 -7.56 -22.67 -36.57
CA PRO A 309 -8.15 -22.38 -35.26
C PRO A 309 -7.10 -21.79 -34.31
N ASN A 310 -7.44 -20.69 -33.65
CA ASN A 310 -6.56 -20.07 -32.67
C ASN A 310 -6.64 -20.80 -31.33
N THR A 311 -5.83 -21.84 -31.15
CA THR A 311 -5.76 -22.62 -29.90
C THR A 311 -5.14 -21.86 -28.73
N ASP A 312 -4.58 -20.67 -28.95
CA ASP A 312 -4.07 -19.82 -27.88
C ASP A 312 -5.22 -19.10 -27.14
N MET A 313 -6.43 -19.10 -27.74
CA MET A 313 -7.64 -18.45 -27.23
C MET A 313 -8.83 -19.44 -27.28
N GLY A 314 -9.45 -19.70 -26.12
CA GLY A 314 -10.55 -20.67 -25.98
C GLY A 314 -10.12 -22.01 -25.39
N ILE A 315 -11.02 -23.01 -25.40
CA ILE A 315 -10.70 -24.41 -25.05
C ILE A 315 -9.90 -25.03 -26.22
N GLU A 316 -9.22 -26.18 -26.05
CA GLU A 316 -8.28 -26.86 -26.99
C GLU A 316 -8.65 -26.87 -28.51
N SER A 317 -9.88 -26.51 -28.90
CA SER A 317 -10.36 -26.40 -30.28
C SER A 317 -10.39 -24.99 -30.89
N GLY A 318 -9.97 -23.94 -30.18
CA GLY A 318 -10.07 -22.54 -30.65
C GLY A 318 -11.50 -22.02 -30.71
N LYS A 319 -12.37 -22.56 -29.84
CA LYS A 319 -13.79 -22.22 -29.73
C LYS A 319 -14.16 -21.87 -28.29
N THR A 320 -15.20 -21.06 -28.12
CA THR A 320 -15.82 -20.76 -26.81
C THR A 320 -17.33 -20.68 -26.95
N THR A 321 -18.08 -21.24 -26.00
CA THR A 321 -19.53 -21.22 -25.98
C THR A 321 -20.02 -20.40 -24.79
N PHE A 322 -20.89 -19.43 -25.04
CA PHE A 322 -21.60 -18.64 -24.04
C PHE A 322 -23.07 -19.05 -24.01
N TYR A 323 -23.63 -19.36 -22.85
CA TYR A 323 -25.04 -19.72 -22.72
C TYR A 323 -25.88 -18.49 -22.39
N ILE A 324 -27.03 -18.34 -23.06
CA ILE A 324 -27.98 -17.25 -22.80
C ILE A 324 -28.91 -17.71 -21.66
N PRO A 325 -28.90 -17.06 -20.47
CA PRO A 325 -29.71 -17.50 -19.32
C PRO A 325 -31.21 -17.38 -19.57
N LYS A 326 -31.99 -18.22 -18.88
CA LYS A 326 -33.46 -18.22 -18.99
C LYS A 326 -34.05 -16.99 -18.28
N LYS A 327 -35.22 -16.52 -18.74
CA LYS A 327 -35.91 -15.32 -18.21
C LYS A 327 -36.15 -15.32 -16.69
N GLU A 328 -36.31 -16.50 -16.08
CA GLU A 328 -36.49 -16.66 -14.63
C GLU A 328 -35.19 -16.44 -13.84
N GLU A 329 -34.04 -16.89 -14.37
CA GLU A 329 -32.71 -16.66 -13.77
C GLU A 329 -32.35 -15.17 -13.81
N PHE A 330 -32.77 -14.47 -14.87
CA PHE A 330 -32.60 -13.02 -15.01
C PHE A 330 -33.40 -12.22 -13.97
N LEU A 331 -34.66 -12.61 -13.71
CA LEU A 331 -35.48 -11.96 -12.67
C LEU A 331 -34.86 -12.10 -11.28
N GLN A 332 -34.25 -13.25 -10.98
CA GLN A 332 -33.54 -13.45 -9.73
C GLN A 332 -32.26 -12.61 -9.65
N PHE A 333 -31.50 -12.52 -10.75
CA PHE A 333 -30.32 -11.66 -10.84
C PHE A 333 -30.67 -10.17 -10.62
N GLU A 334 -31.71 -9.66 -11.28
CA GLU A 334 -32.20 -8.29 -11.06
C GLU A 334 -32.60 -8.05 -9.61
N LYS A 335 -33.30 -9.00 -8.98
CA LYS A 335 -33.70 -8.90 -7.57
C LYS A 335 -32.48 -8.80 -6.65
N ASN A 336 -31.50 -9.69 -6.84
CA ASN A 336 -30.27 -9.69 -6.06
C ASN A 336 -29.48 -8.40 -6.24
N LYS A 337 -29.43 -7.88 -7.48
CA LYS A 337 -28.65 -6.70 -7.78
C LYS A 337 -29.24 -5.43 -7.17
N ARG A 338 -30.56 -5.27 -7.15
CA ARG A 338 -31.23 -4.17 -6.41
C ARG A 338 -30.91 -4.18 -4.93
N ILE A 339 -30.78 -5.37 -4.33
CA ILE A 339 -30.38 -5.51 -2.92
C ILE A 339 -28.94 -5.07 -2.73
N LEU A 340 -28.03 -5.46 -3.63
CA LEU A 340 -26.62 -5.05 -3.59
C LEU A 340 -26.44 -3.55 -3.74
N ASP A 341 -27.16 -2.90 -4.66
CA ASP A 341 -27.12 -1.44 -4.83
C ASP A 341 -27.64 -0.72 -3.57
N SER A 342 -28.71 -1.22 -2.97
CA SER A 342 -29.24 -0.72 -1.70
C SER A 342 -28.25 -0.90 -0.54
N ILE A 343 -27.51 -2.01 -0.52
CA ILE A 343 -26.44 -2.25 0.46
C ILE A 343 -25.30 -1.25 0.23
N LYS A 344 -24.82 -1.10 -1.00
CA LYS A 344 -23.73 -0.18 -1.36
C LYS A 344 -24.04 1.25 -0.89
N ASN A 345 -25.22 1.76 -1.24
CA ASN A 345 -25.65 3.11 -0.90
C ASN A 345 -25.85 3.36 0.60
N ARG A 346 -26.20 2.33 1.39
CA ARG A 346 -26.49 2.49 2.83
C ARG A 346 -25.27 2.36 3.73
N PHE A 347 -24.25 1.60 3.31
CA PHE A 347 -23.15 1.18 4.17
C PHE A 347 -21.78 1.73 3.75
N PHE A 348 -21.44 1.84 2.46
CA PHE A 348 -20.05 2.09 2.03
C PHE A 348 -19.45 3.36 2.63
N GLU A 349 -20.18 4.48 2.61
CA GLU A 349 -19.69 5.75 3.17
C GLU A 349 -19.44 5.64 4.68
N LYS A 350 -20.36 4.97 5.41
CA LYS A 350 -20.30 4.79 6.87
C LYS A 350 -19.16 3.87 7.33
N LEU A 351 -18.74 2.91 6.49
CA LEU A 351 -17.62 2.03 6.84
C LEU A 351 -16.30 2.82 6.98
N ASN A 352 -16.17 3.97 6.30
CA ASN A 352 -14.98 4.82 6.47
C ASN A 352 -14.89 5.42 7.89
N ASP A 353 -15.98 5.47 8.65
CA ASP A 353 -15.97 5.94 10.05
C ASP A 353 -15.17 5.01 10.98
N ASP A 354 -14.97 3.74 10.60
CA ASP A 354 -14.15 2.79 11.37
C ASP A 354 -12.63 3.06 11.23
N ILE A 355 -12.23 4.01 10.35
CA ILE A 355 -10.85 4.53 10.27
C ILE A 355 -10.65 5.59 11.38
N ILE A 356 -9.87 5.27 12.41
CA ILE A 356 -9.66 6.14 13.59
C ILE A 356 -9.20 7.58 13.25
N ILE A 357 -8.46 7.78 12.15
CA ILE A 357 -7.92 9.09 11.74
C ILE A 357 -8.93 9.94 10.95
N SER A 358 -10.11 9.42 10.60
CA SER A 358 -11.15 10.15 9.87
C SER A 358 -11.60 11.44 10.56
N SER A 359 -11.50 11.50 11.90
CA SER A 359 -11.83 12.66 12.74
C SER A 359 -10.72 13.72 12.83
N SER A 360 -9.53 13.44 12.27
CA SER A 360 -8.36 14.31 12.36
C SER A 360 -8.20 15.10 11.06
N ASN A 361 -7.96 16.42 11.11
CA ASN A 361 -7.65 17.24 9.93
C ASN A 361 -6.37 16.73 9.23
N THR A 362 -6.45 15.72 8.38
CA THR A 362 -5.36 15.22 7.54
C THR A 362 -5.52 15.69 6.10
N ASN A 363 -4.43 15.76 5.34
CA ASN A 363 -4.47 16.10 3.92
C ASN A 363 -4.69 14.85 3.04
N VAL A 364 -4.75 13.66 3.64
CA VAL A 364 -4.95 12.38 2.96
C VAL A 364 -6.43 12.05 2.93
N GLU A 365 -6.90 11.55 1.79
CA GLU A 365 -8.27 11.02 1.67
C GLU A 365 -8.40 9.74 2.51
N CYS A 366 -9.06 9.85 3.67
CA CYS A 366 -9.28 8.74 4.60
C CYS A 366 -10.45 7.87 4.16
N SER A 367 -10.26 7.09 3.09
CA SER A 367 -11.19 6.04 2.69
C SER A 367 -10.53 4.67 2.82
N ILE A 368 -11.36 3.63 3.03
CA ILE A 368 -10.88 2.24 3.10
C ILE A 368 -10.17 1.89 1.78
N ASP A 369 -10.71 2.28 0.63
CA ASP A 369 -10.09 1.98 -0.66
C ASP A 369 -8.71 2.62 -0.84
N ASN A 370 -8.53 3.83 -0.33
CA ASN A 370 -7.26 4.53 -0.42
C ASN A 370 -6.23 4.02 0.60
N LEU A 371 -6.61 3.75 1.85
CA LEU A 371 -5.64 3.47 2.92
C LEU A 371 -5.45 1.99 3.24
N PHE A 372 -6.39 1.12 2.86
CA PHE A 372 -6.33 -0.29 3.24
C PHE A 372 -5.10 -0.98 2.66
N ILE A 373 -4.36 -1.66 3.53
CA ILE A 373 -3.27 -2.58 3.19
C ILE A 373 -3.71 -3.97 3.63
N GLU A 374 -3.70 -4.92 2.71
CA GLU A 374 -4.07 -6.31 3.01
C GLU A 374 -3.06 -6.90 4.00
N PRO A 375 -3.50 -7.31 5.20
CA PRO A 375 -2.61 -7.92 6.17
C PRO A 375 -2.26 -9.34 5.76
N ARG A 376 -1.13 -9.85 6.25
CA ARG A 376 -0.82 -11.27 6.11
C ARG A 376 -1.72 -12.09 7.03
N ILE A 377 -2.45 -13.05 6.45
CA ILE A 377 -3.34 -13.95 7.18
C ILE A 377 -2.80 -15.36 7.02
N LEU A 378 -2.36 -15.97 8.12
CA LEU A 378 -1.74 -17.29 8.11
C LEU A 378 -2.59 -18.31 8.90
N ASN A 379 -2.41 -19.60 8.63
CA ASN A 379 -3.00 -20.68 9.42
C ASN A 379 -2.34 -20.89 10.80
N ASN A 380 -1.26 -20.17 11.12
CA ASN A 380 -0.52 -20.30 12.37
C ASN A 380 -0.45 -18.96 13.14
N PRO A 381 -0.46 -18.99 14.49
CA PRO A 381 -0.22 -17.81 15.31
C PRO A 381 1.15 -17.19 15.06
N GLN A 382 1.34 -15.95 15.51
CA GLN A 382 2.60 -15.22 15.39
C GLN A 382 3.74 -16.04 16.04
N ASP A 383 4.92 -16.03 15.39
CA ASP A 383 6.16 -16.71 15.79
C ASP A 383 6.14 -18.26 15.81
N ASN A 384 5.01 -18.90 15.53
CA ASN A 384 4.89 -20.35 15.34
C ASN A 384 4.98 -20.74 13.85
N LEU A 385 5.99 -20.24 13.15
CA LEU A 385 6.16 -20.44 11.71
C LEU A 385 7.00 -21.68 11.41
N SER A 386 6.39 -22.70 10.81
CA SER A 386 7.11 -23.77 10.11
C SER A 386 7.02 -23.53 8.60
N GLU A 387 8.16 -23.44 7.90
CA GLU A 387 8.17 -23.15 6.45
C GLU A 387 7.43 -24.21 5.60
N LYS A 388 7.26 -25.43 6.12
CA LYS A 388 6.66 -26.55 5.36
C LYS A 388 5.13 -26.58 5.38
N ASP A 389 4.49 -26.05 6.43
CA ASP A 389 3.03 -26.20 6.66
C ASP A 389 2.29 -24.85 6.77
N THR A 390 2.99 -23.73 6.56
CA THR A 390 2.39 -22.40 6.61
C THR A 390 1.60 -22.12 5.33
N LYS A 391 0.30 -21.89 5.48
CA LYS A 391 -0.62 -21.48 4.41
C LYS A 391 -1.00 -20.02 4.63
N GLU A 392 -0.82 -19.22 3.59
CA GLU A 392 -1.21 -17.80 3.54
C GLU A 392 -2.52 -17.67 2.78
N TYR A 393 -3.45 -16.89 3.34
CA TYR A 393 -4.78 -16.63 2.78
C TYR A 393 -4.85 -15.18 2.32
N SER A 394 -5.24 -14.97 1.06
CA SER A 394 -5.65 -13.65 0.57
C SER A 394 -7.16 -13.46 0.73
N ILE A 395 -7.62 -12.20 0.72
CA ILE A 395 -9.03 -11.84 0.65
C ILE A 395 -9.72 -12.59 -0.48
N GLU A 396 -9.13 -12.56 -1.68
CA GLU A 396 -9.66 -13.28 -2.85
C GLU A 396 -9.85 -14.78 -2.59
N SER A 397 -8.89 -15.43 -1.91
CA SER A 397 -8.98 -16.85 -1.60
C SER A 397 -10.10 -17.17 -0.60
N ILE A 398 -10.35 -16.28 0.37
CA ILE A 398 -11.41 -16.43 1.38
C ILE A 398 -12.78 -16.21 0.73
N LEU A 399 -12.92 -15.16 -0.09
CA LEU A 399 -14.17 -14.83 -0.78
C LEU A 399 -14.56 -15.87 -1.83
N SER A 400 -13.59 -16.49 -2.49
CA SER A 400 -13.84 -17.54 -3.50
C SER A 400 -14.14 -18.92 -2.88
N SER A 401 -13.70 -19.17 -1.64
CA SER A 401 -13.90 -20.45 -0.95
C SER A 401 -15.33 -20.63 -0.43
N SER A 402 -15.86 -21.86 -0.36
CA SER A 402 -17.12 -22.15 0.34
C SER A 402 -16.91 -22.49 1.83
N GLU A 403 -15.67 -22.50 2.31
CA GLU A 403 -15.31 -22.86 3.68
C GLU A 403 -15.56 -21.70 4.65
N ASN A 404 -15.91 -22.03 5.90
CA ASN A 404 -16.07 -21.03 6.94
C ASN A 404 -14.70 -20.61 7.48
N PHE A 405 -14.51 -19.33 7.78
CA PHE A 405 -13.26 -18.79 8.34
C PHE A 405 -13.50 -18.14 9.70
N LEU A 406 -12.58 -18.39 10.63
CA LEU A 406 -12.49 -17.66 11.88
C LEU A 406 -11.10 -17.05 11.98
N ILE A 407 -11.05 -15.73 11.84
CA ILE A 407 -9.81 -14.95 11.74
C ILE A 407 -9.53 -14.31 13.10
N TYR A 408 -8.53 -14.83 13.79
CA TYR A 408 -8.02 -14.29 15.02
C TYR A 408 -7.07 -13.13 14.75
N GLY A 409 -7.14 -12.10 15.57
CA GLY A 409 -6.18 -11.00 15.52
C GLY A 409 -6.08 -10.30 16.87
N ALA A 410 -4.90 -9.79 17.17
CA ALA A 410 -4.69 -8.97 18.35
C ALA A 410 -5.60 -7.74 18.35
N LYS A 411 -5.73 -7.10 19.51
CA LYS A 411 -6.40 -5.80 19.60
C LYS A 411 -5.69 -4.79 18.69
N GLU A 412 -6.44 -4.03 17.91
CA GLU A 412 -5.95 -3.06 16.91
C GLU A 412 -5.25 -3.67 15.67
N ALA A 413 -5.31 -4.99 15.47
CA ALA A 413 -4.77 -5.65 14.28
C ALA A 413 -5.52 -5.34 12.97
N GLY A 414 -6.60 -4.53 13.01
CA GLY A 414 -7.41 -4.19 11.83
C GLY A 414 -8.52 -5.19 11.49
N LYS A 415 -9.00 -5.98 12.47
CA LYS A 415 -10.06 -6.99 12.27
C LYS A 415 -11.32 -6.44 11.59
N THR A 416 -11.88 -5.36 12.13
CA THR A 416 -13.08 -4.69 11.59
C THR A 416 -12.83 -4.21 10.16
N LEU A 417 -11.76 -3.44 9.92
CA LEU A 417 -11.38 -2.95 8.58
C LEU A 417 -11.14 -4.08 7.57
N LEU A 418 -10.62 -5.23 8.00
CA LEU A 418 -10.46 -6.41 7.15
C LEU A 418 -11.83 -6.94 6.69
N LEU A 419 -12.79 -7.07 7.61
CA LEU A 419 -14.15 -7.47 7.26
C LEU A 419 -14.86 -6.43 6.38
N ASP A 420 -14.68 -5.14 6.68
CA ASP A 420 -15.25 -4.06 5.88
C ASP A 420 -14.73 -4.11 4.44
N LYS A 421 -13.41 -4.33 4.26
CA LYS A 421 -12.83 -4.47 2.92
C LYS A 421 -13.31 -5.72 2.21
N MET A 422 -13.37 -6.87 2.90
CA MET A 422 -13.92 -8.11 2.34
C MET A 422 -15.39 -7.93 1.91
N PHE A 423 -16.16 -7.20 2.70
CA PHE A 423 -17.54 -6.88 2.43
C PHE A 423 -17.69 -5.98 1.20
N ILE A 424 -16.95 -4.86 1.13
CA ILE A 424 -16.92 -3.97 -0.04
C ILE A 424 -16.57 -4.76 -1.29
N GLU A 425 -15.50 -5.56 -1.25
CA GLU A 425 -15.03 -6.33 -2.40
C GLU A 425 -16.05 -7.40 -2.83
N SER A 426 -16.78 -8.01 -1.89
CA SER A 426 -17.85 -8.97 -2.18
C SER A 426 -19.03 -8.33 -2.90
N VAL A 427 -19.38 -7.08 -2.55
CA VAL A 427 -20.45 -6.33 -3.21
C VAL A 427 -20.02 -5.91 -4.62
N GLU A 428 -18.84 -5.30 -4.75
CA GLU A 428 -18.36 -4.76 -6.03
C GLU A 428 -18.04 -5.84 -7.06
N LYS A 429 -17.50 -6.98 -6.60
CA LYS A 429 -17.15 -8.12 -7.45
C LYS A 429 -18.18 -9.24 -7.33
N PHE A 430 -19.45 -8.92 -7.10
CA PHE A 430 -20.53 -9.92 -6.96
C PHE A 430 -20.56 -10.91 -8.15
N ASN A 431 -20.38 -10.44 -9.39
CA ASN A 431 -20.37 -11.30 -10.58
C ASN A 431 -19.25 -12.36 -10.56
N ARG A 432 -18.17 -12.13 -9.79
CA ARG A 432 -17.04 -13.06 -9.64
C ARG A 432 -17.32 -14.13 -8.58
N TYR A 433 -17.82 -13.71 -7.42
CA TYR A 433 -17.97 -14.60 -6.26
C TYR A 433 -19.36 -15.24 -6.18
N ASN A 434 -20.38 -14.60 -6.78
CA ASN A 434 -21.79 -15.00 -6.78
C ASN A 434 -22.35 -15.29 -5.37
N LYS A 435 -21.96 -14.47 -4.39
CA LYS A 435 -22.41 -14.54 -2.99
C LYS A 435 -22.91 -13.20 -2.52
N ILE A 436 -24.06 -13.18 -1.87
CA ILE A 436 -24.64 -11.96 -1.32
C ILE A 436 -24.02 -11.72 0.07
N PRO A 437 -23.29 -10.61 0.26
CA PRO A 437 -22.59 -10.35 1.51
C PRO A 437 -23.50 -9.68 2.54
N ILE A 438 -23.33 -10.10 3.79
CA ILE A 438 -24.09 -9.59 4.94
C ILE A 438 -23.09 -9.29 6.05
N LEU A 439 -23.04 -8.05 6.53
CA LEU A 439 -22.11 -7.62 7.58
C LEU A 439 -22.88 -7.33 8.87
N VAL A 440 -22.51 -7.99 9.96
CA VAL A 440 -23.12 -7.83 11.28
C VAL A 440 -22.05 -7.81 12.37
N LYS A 441 -22.30 -7.12 13.48
CA LYS A 441 -21.49 -7.25 14.69
C LYS A 441 -22.08 -8.35 15.56
N PHE A 442 -21.23 -9.15 16.21
CA PHE A 442 -21.71 -10.23 17.09
C PHE A 442 -22.69 -9.71 18.17
N ASN A 443 -22.46 -8.49 18.66
CA ASN A 443 -23.33 -7.85 19.65
C ASN A 443 -24.72 -7.43 19.13
N ASP A 444 -24.94 -7.33 17.81
CA ASP A 444 -26.19 -6.83 17.22
C ASP A 444 -27.38 -7.78 17.51
N PHE A 445 -27.11 -9.07 17.66
CA PHE A 445 -28.12 -10.10 17.94
C PHE A 445 -28.04 -10.64 19.37
N LYS A 446 -27.53 -9.85 20.32
CA LYS A 446 -27.50 -10.23 21.75
C LYS A 446 -28.88 -10.43 22.38
N LYS A 447 -29.89 -9.68 21.92
CA LYS A 447 -31.27 -9.73 22.44
C LYS A 447 -32.31 -10.04 21.36
N ARG A 448 -31.87 -10.34 20.14
CA ARG A 448 -32.71 -10.54 18.95
C ARG A 448 -32.25 -11.81 18.24
N LYS A 449 -33.13 -12.48 17.49
CA LYS A 449 -32.71 -13.61 16.64
C LYS A 449 -31.87 -13.09 15.47
N ILE A 450 -30.80 -13.80 15.10
CA ILE A 450 -29.91 -13.36 14.01
C ILE A 450 -30.66 -13.16 12.68
N GLN A 451 -31.65 -14.00 12.41
CA GLN A 451 -32.48 -13.90 11.21
C GLN A 451 -33.23 -12.55 11.12
N GLN A 452 -33.62 -11.97 12.25
CA GLN A 452 -34.24 -10.65 12.27
C GLN A 452 -33.23 -9.56 11.86
N VAL A 453 -32.00 -9.65 12.35
CA VAL A 453 -30.92 -8.71 12.03
C VAL A 453 -30.57 -8.81 10.54
N ILE A 454 -30.46 -10.03 10.00
CA ILE A 454 -30.23 -10.28 8.57
C ILE A 454 -31.35 -9.69 7.71
N ARG A 455 -32.61 -9.86 8.11
CA ARG A 455 -33.76 -9.29 7.40
C ARG A 455 -33.71 -7.77 7.35
N GLU A 456 -33.42 -7.12 8.48
CA GLU A 456 -33.28 -5.66 8.57
C GLU A 456 -32.12 -5.16 7.69
N PHE A 457 -30.98 -5.88 7.71
CA PHE A 457 -29.83 -5.60 6.86
C PHE A 457 -30.19 -5.65 5.37
N LEU A 458 -30.80 -6.73 4.89
CA LEU A 458 -31.20 -6.91 3.50
C LEU A 458 -32.40 -6.05 3.08
N SER A 459 -33.18 -5.53 4.03
CA SER A 459 -34.45 -4.81 3.80
C SER A 459 -35.48 -5.63 3.01
N VAL A 460 -35.58 -6.92 3.33
CA VAL A 460 -36.55 -7.85 2.75
C VAL A 460 -37.72 -8.11 3.71
N SER A 461 -38.87 -8.54 3.19
CA SER A 461 -40.05 -8.84 4.00
C SER A 461 -39.89 -10.13 4.81
N SER A 462 -40.64 -10.28 5.91
CA SER A 462 -40.61 -11.49 6.76
C SER A 462 -41.00 -12.77 6.02
N ASN A 463 -41.82 -12.65 4.97
CA ASN A 463 -42.29 -13.80 4.21
C ASN A 463 -41.28 -14.23 3.14
N GLU A 464 -40.32 -13.36 2.79
CA GLU A 464 -39.35 -13.61 1.72
C GLU A 464 -37.98 -14.06 2.24
N ILE A 465 -37.64 -13.79 3.51
CA ILE A 465 -36.30 -14.06 4.04
C ILE A 465 -35.91 -15.54 3.96
N ASP A 466 -36.82 -16.46 4.26
CA ASP A 466 -36.55 -17.91 4.22
C ASP A 466 -36.29 -18.39 2.79
N ASN A 467 -37.10 -17.92 1.82
CA ASN A 467 -36.89 -18.22 0.41
C ASN A 467 -35.58 -17.61 -0.09
N PHE A 468 -35.31 -16.35 0.26
CA PHE A 468 -34.11 -15.63 -0.14
C PHE A 468 -32.82 -16.32 0.32
N LEU A 469 -32.76 -16.74 1.60
CA LEU A 469 -31.59 -17.43 2.16
C LEU A 469 -31.43 -18.86 1.61
N SER A 470 -32.51 -19.48 1.12
CA SER A 470 -32.48 -20.83 0.52
C SER A 470 -32.05 -20.81 -0.96
N GLU A 471 -32.50 -19.80 -1.71
CA GLU A 471 -32.24 -19.64 -3.14
C GLU A 471 -30.81 -19.15 -3.43
N ASN A 472 -30.28 -18.26 -2.60
CA ASN A 472 -29.02 -17.56 -2.86
C ASN A 472 -27.84 -18.15 -2.08
N GLN A 473 -26.62 -17.96 -2.61
CA GLN A 473 -25.41 -18.17 -1.81
C GLN A 473 -25.12 -16.92 -0.98
N ILE A 474 -24.88 -17.09 0.31
CA ILE A 474 -24.72 -16.00 1.28
C ILE A 474 -23.34 -16.10 1.91
N ILE A 475 -22.67 -14.96 2.07
CA ILE A 475 -21.49 -14.84 2.93
C ILE A 475 -21.82 -13.90 4.09
N LEU A 476 -21.76 -14.43 5.31
CA LEU A 476 -22.06 -13.72 6.54
C LEU A 476 -20.75 -13.33 7.24
N PHE A 477 -20.43 -12.04 7.19
CA PHE A 477 -19.34 -11.43 7.91
C PHE A 477 -19.79 -11.08 9.32
N ILE A 478 -19.09 -11.61 10.34
CA ILE A 478 -19.43 -11.37 11.75
C ILE A 478 -18.23 -10.78 12.47
N ASP A 479 -18.34 -9.51 12.87
CA ASP A 479 -17.27 -8.84 13.62
C ASP A 479 -17.31 -9.20 15.12
N ASP A 480 -16.13 -9.55 15.65
CA ASP A 480 -15.82 -9.77 17.08
C ASP A 480 -16.66 -10.88 17.75
N ILE A 481 -16.60 -12.10 17.19
CA ILE A 481 -17.22 -13.30 17.77
C ILE A 481 -16.59 -13.62 19.12
N LEU A 482 -17.44 -13.90 20.11
CA LEU A 482 -17.04 -14.30 21.45
C LEU A 482 -17.54 -15.72 21.76
N PHE A 483 -16.61 -16.63 22.07
CA PHE A 483 -16.93 -18.01 22.47
C PHE A 483 -16.92 -18.21 23.98
N SER A 484 -16.06 -17.49 24.72
CA SER A 484 -15.98 -17.58 26.18
C SER A 484 -16.92 -16.57 26.86
N THR A 485 -17.84 -17.06 27.71
CA THR A 485 -18.66 -16.30 28.70
C THR A 485 -19.87 -15.46 28.21
N THR A 486 -20.38 -15.61 26.99
CA THR A 486 -21.63 -14.93 26.51
C THR A 486 -22.81 -15.92 26.39
N PRO A 487 -24.09 -15.49 26.46
CA PRO A 487 -25.22 -16.38 26.70
C PRO A 487 -25.39 -17.38 25.53
N GLN A 488 -25.51 -18.67 25.88
CA GLN A 488 -25.68 -19.82 24.98
C GLN A 488 -26.50 -19.50 23.72
N ASN A 489 -27.56 -18.71 23.89
CA ASN A 489 -28.50 -18.28 22.87
C ASN A 489 -27.91 -17.66 21.59
N GLN A 490 -26.79 -16.91 21.62
CA GLN A 490 -26.26 -16.27 20.40
C GLN A 490 -25.52 -17.26 19.49
N ILE A 491 -24.64 -18.08 20.07
CA ILE A 491 -23.94 -19.14 19.35
C ILE A 491 -24.96 -20.21 18.91
N GLU A 492 -25.92 -20.57 19.77
CA GLU A 492 -27.03 -21.46 19.40
C GLU A 492 -27.82 -20.90 18.21
N SER A 493 -28.14 -19.60 18.18
CA SER A 493 -28.82 -18.98 17.03
C SER A 493 -27.98 -19.00 15.75
N LEU A 494 -26.65 -19.00 15.83
CA LEU A 494 -25.77 -19.19 14.67
C LEU A 494 -25.77 -20.64 14.19
N ILE A 495 -25.74 -21.59 15.12
CA ILE A 495 -25.83 -23.03 14.83
C ILE A 495 -27.15 -23.32 14.10
N GLU A 496 -28.28 -22.86 14.63
CA GLU A 496 -29.60 -23.00 13.98
C GLU A 496 -29.60 -22.42 12.55
N LEU A 497 -28.91 -21.30 12.33
CA LEU A 497 -28.86 -20.64 11.02
C LEU A 497 -28.07 -21.48 9.99
N ILE A 498 -26.89 -21.97 10.35
CA ILE A 498 -26.06 -22.77 9.43
C ILE A 498 -26.66 -24.15 9.15
N GLU A 499 -27.35 -24.74 10.13
CA GLU A 499 -28.05 -26.01 9.95
C GLU A 499 -29.25 -25.84 9.01
N LYS A 500 -29.97 -24.72 9.10
CA LYS A 500 -31.10 -24.40 8.21
C LYS A 500 -30.63 -24.03 6.79
N TYR A 501 -29.50 -23.35 6.64
CA TYR A 501 -29.00 -22.82 5.36
C TYR A 501 -27.58 -23.31 5.04
N PRO A 502 -27.41 -24.53 4.47
CA PRO A 502 -26.09 -25.14 4.27
C PRO A 502 -25.23 -24.46 3.20
N LYS A 503 -25.80 -23.57 2.38
CA LYS A 503 -25.06 -22.75 1.40
C LYS A 503 -24.45 -21.48 2.02
N LEU A 504 -24.69 -21.21 3.30
CA LEU A 504 -24.21 -20.02 3.99
C LEU A 504 -22.77 -20.22 4.44
N GLN A 505 -21.89 -19.32 4.00
CA GLN A 505 -20.52 -19.22 4.47
C GLN A 505 -20.44 -18.21 5.62
N ILE A 506 -19.71 -18.52 6.68
CA ILE A 506 -19.40 -17.60 7.77
C ILE A 506 -17.93 -17.18 7.67
N VAL A 507 -17.67 -15.88 7.69
CA VAL A 507 -16.34 -15.31 7.89
C VAL A 507 -16.39 -14.43 9.12
N GLY A 508 -15.86 -14.94 10.23
CA GLY A 508 -15.87 -14.26 11.52
C GLY A 508 -14.50 -13.74 11.91
N THR A 509 -14.47 -12.66 12.68
CA THR A 509 -13.25 -12.24 13.41
C THR A 509 -13.38 -12.55 14.89
N ALA A 510 -12.26 -12.82 15.56
CA ALA A 510 -12.21 -13.00 17.01
C ALA A 510 -10.95 -12.37 17.61
N ASN A 511 -11.02 -11.97 18.88
CA ASN A 511 -9.90 -11.36 19.56
C ASN A 511 -8.86 -12.41 20.00
N LEU A 512 -7.60 -12.19 19.67
CA LEU A 512 -6.48 -13.00 20.15
C LEU A 512 -5.82 -12.28 21.34
N LEU A 513 -5.93 -12.88 22.54
CA LEU A 513 -5.35 -12.32 23.76
C LEU A 513 -3.82 -12.45 23.80
N LEU A 514 -3.31 -13.60 23.36
CA LEU A 514 -1.88 -13.92 23.35
C LEU A 514 -1.46 -14.29 21.92
N GLU A 515 -0.65 -13.44 21.30
CA GLU A 515 -0.29 -13.50 19.88
C GLU A 515 0.37 -14.83 19.44
N ASN A 516 1.04 -15.50 20.38
CA ASN A 516 1.85 -16.69 20.11
C ASN A 516 1.17 -17.98 20.59
N HIS A 517 -0.11 -17.92 20.96
CA HIS A 517 -0.85 -19.07 21.48
C HIS A 517 -2.01 -19.45 20.56
N ILE A 518 -2.31 -20.75 20.56
CA ILE A 518 -3.48 -21.27 19.87
C ILE A 518 -4.70 -20.99 20.75
N PRO A 519 -5.71 -20.25 20.26
CA PRO A 519 -6.93 -20.00 20.99
C PRO A 519 -7.74 -21.30 21.11
N ILE A 520 -8.15 -21.64 22.34
CA ILE A 520 -8.89 -22.88 22.64
C ILE A 520 -10.40 -22.66 22.78
N ASP A 521 -10.85 -21.40 22.77
CA ASP A 521 -12.23 -20.99 23.04
C ASP A 521 -13.22 -21.47 21.97
N SER A 522 -12.78 -21.63 20.73
CA SER A 522 -13.60 -22.12 19.61
C SER A 522 -13.58 -23.64 19.43
N PHE A 523 -12.76 -24.39 20.19
CA PHE A 523 -12.50 -25.82 19.93
C PHE A 523 -13.76 -26.68 20.05
N ASP A 524 -14.61 -26.42 21.03
CA ASP A 524 -15.85 -27.16 21.24
C ASP A 524 -16.83 -27.01 20.07
N TYR A 525 -16.72 -25.92 19.32
CA TYR A 525 -17.58 -25.60 18.18
C TYR A 525 -16.96 -25.95 16.83
N HIS A 526 -15.70 -26.41 16.80
CA HIS A 526 -14.97 -26.68 15.56
C HIS A 526 -15.66 -27.76 14.70
N LYS A 527 -16.26 -28.78 15.32
CA LYS A 527 -17.01 -29.83 14.59
C LYS A 527 -18.28 -29.31 13.92
N ILE A 528 -18.86 -28.23 14.45
CA ILE A 528 -20.13 -27.67 14.01
C ILE A 528 -19.88 -26.67 12.88
N PHE A 529 -19.11 -25.61 13.16
CA PHE A 529 -18.85 -24.56 12.18
C PHE A 529 -17.78 -24.93 11.15
N LYS A 530 -16.90 -25.88 11.45
CA LYS A 530 -15.78 -26.29 10.58
C LYS A 530 -14.94 -25.09 10.11
N PHE A 531 -14.63 -24.19 11.04
CA PHE A 531 -13.85 -23.01 10.75
C PHE A 531 -12.41 -23.35 10.35
N ASN A 532 -11.96 -22.79 9.25
CA ASN A 532 -10.55 -22.56 8.98
C ASN A 532 -10.04 -21.48 9.92
N ILE A 533 -9.32 -21.90 10.95
CA ILE A 533 -8.68 -20.98 11.91
C ILE A 533 -7.50 -20.29 11.22
N SER A 534 -7.53 -18.97 11.21
CA SER A 534 -6.49 -18.14 10.60
C SER A 534 -6.14 -16.97 11.52
N PHE A 535 -4.97 -16.36 11.32
CA PHE A 535 -4.38 -15.38 12.22
C PHE A 535 -3.82 -14.19 11.43
N ILE A 536 -4.30 -13.00 11.76
CA ILE A 536 -3.72 -11.74 11.27
C ILE A 536 -2.34 -11.56 11.91
N GLN A 537 -1.32 -11.45 11.06
CA GLN A 537 0.04 -11.22 11.51
C GLN A 537 0.30 -9.72 11.73
N SER A 538 1.30 -9.42 12.54
CA SER A 538 1.85 -8.07 12.68
C SER A 538 2.41 -7.56 11.35
N PHE A 539 2.34 -6.25 11.11
CA PHE A 539 2.92 -5.65 9.90
C PHE A 539 4.43 -5.88 9.81
N GLY A 540 4.88 -6.32 8.65
CA GLY A 540 6.28 -6.36 8.23
C GLY A 540 6.65 -5.11 7.45
N SER A 541 7.88 -5.08 6.97
CA SER A 541 8.44 -3.98 6.19
C SER A 541 7.67 -3.72 4.90
N LYS A 542 7.16 -4.79 4.25
CA LYS A 542 6.34 -4.71 3.05
C LYS A 542 5.04 -3.95 3.28
N GLU A 543 4.26 -4.33 4.29
CA GLU A 543 2.97 -3.69 4.59
C GLU A 543 3.16 -2.23 5.02
N ILE A 544 4.20 -1.96 5.83
CA ILE A 544 4.54 -0.59 6.24
C ILE A 544 4.94 0.26 5.03
N LYS A 545 5.78 -0.27 4.12
CA LYS A 545 6.20 0.45 2.90
C LYS A 545 5.01 0.79 2.02
N GLN A 546 4.09 -0.16 1.81
CA GLN A 546 2.87 0.08 1.05
C GLN A 546 1.99 1.15 1.70
N LEU A 547 1.82 1.12 3.03
CA LEU A 547 1.06 2.14 3.74
C LEU A 547 1.71 3.52 3.61
N ILE A 548 3.04 3.65 3.74
CA ILE A 548 3.76 4.91 3.52
C ILE A 548 3.51 5.43 2.10
N GLN A 549 3.60 4.56 1.09
CA GLN A 549 3.39 4.95 -0.31
C GLN A 549 1.97 5.50 -0.53
N LYS A 550 0.94 4.82 0.00
CA LYS A 550 -0.44 5.30 -0.09
C LYS A 550 -0.66 6.59 0.70
N TRP A 551 -0.07 6.70 1.89
CA TRP A 551 -0.17 7.90 2.74
C TRP A 551 0.41 9.14 2.06
N TYR A 552 1.48 8.97 1.28
CA TYR A 552 2.21 10.07 0.63
C TYR A 552 2.08 10.06 -0.90
N ALA A 553 1.03 9.46 -1.48
CA ALA A 553 0.88 9.23 -2.92
C ALA A 553 1.10 10.48 -3.82
N ASN A 554 0.91 11.69 -3.28
CA ASN A 554 1.06 12.97 -3.99
C ASN A 554 2.29 13.80 -3.54
N LYS A 555 3.24 13.22 -2.80
CA LYS A 555 4.43 13.91 -2.28
C LYS A 555 5.69 13.11 -2.58
N GLU A 556 6.77 13.78 -2.99
CA GLU A 556 8.09 13.14 -3.02
C GLU A 556 8.57 12.89 -1.59
N VAL A 557 8.61 11.62 -1.19
CA VAL A 557 8.98 11.22 0.17
C VAL A 557 10.09 10.18 0.16
N ASP A 558 11.05 10.35 1.07
CA ASP A 558 12.09 9.37 1.30
C ASP A 558 11.53 8.19 2.11
N LEU A 559 11.14 7.13 1.38
CA LEU A 559 10.59 5.89 1.96
C LEU A 559 11.55 5.29 2.98
N GLN A 560 12.86 5.31 2.73
CA GLN A 560 13.85 4.73 3.64
C GLN A 560 13.99 5.54 4.92
N GLU A 561 14.01 6.88 4.82
CA GLU A 561 14.07 7.74 5.99
C GLU A 561 12.82 7.54 6.88
N ASN A 562 11.63 7.45 6.28
CA ASN A 562 10.39 7.22 7.03
C ASN A 562 10.32 5.82 7.65
N MET A 563 10.77 4.78 6.92
CA MET A 563 10.90 3.42 7.46
C MET A 563 11.83 3.40 8.68
N GLN A 564 13.01 4.01 8.58
CA GLN A 564 13.95 4.06 9.70
C GLN A 564 13.39 4.84 10.90
N LYS A 565 12.67 5.94 10.66
CA LYS A 565 11.99 6.69 11.72
C LYS A 565 10.92 5.84 12.42
N LEU A 566 10.09 5.14 11.66
CA LEU A 566 9.07 4.24 12.21
C LEU A 566 9.70 3.11 13.02
N ILE A 567 10.67 2.39 12.45
CA ILE A 567 11.36 1.28 13.13
C ILE A 567 12.00 1.79 14.42
N LYS A 568 12.67 2.94 14.36
CA LYS A 568 13.25 3.57 15.56
C LYS A 568 12.19 3.87 16.62
N SER A 569 11.07 4.51 16.24
CA SER A 569 9.97 4.77 17.17
C SER A 569 9.39 3.47 17.75
N PHE A 570 9.14 2.44 16.94
CA PHE A 570 8.65 1.15 17.42
C PHE A 570 9.61 0.50 18.41
N THR A 571 10.93 0.60 18.14
CA THR A 571 11.98 0.05 19.00
C THR A 571 12.07 0.83 20.31
N ASP A 572 12.14 2.15 20.25
CA ASP A 572 12.32 3.03 21.40
C ASP A 572 11.14 2.96 22.38
N PHE A 573 9.92 2.70 21.87
CA PHE A 573 8.69 2.66 22.68
C PHE A 573 8.15 1.25 22.93
N GLY A 574 8.74 0.23 22.32
CA GLY A 574 8.22 -1.15 22.39
C GLY A 574 6.77 -1.27 21.89
N LEU A 575 6.41 -0.47 20.88
CA LEU A 575 5.04 -0.37 20.39
C LEU A 575 4.68 -1.57 19.49
N PRO A 576 3.42 -2.04 19.53
CA PRO A 576 3.00 -3.14 18.69
C PRO A 576 2.99 -2.71 17.21
N ARG A 577 3.38 -3.62 16.31
CA ARG A 577 3.44 -3.41 14.86
C ARG A 577 2.04 -3.54 14.23
N THR A 578 1.06 -2.84 14.80
CA THR A 578 -0.33 -2.85 14.34
C THR A 578 -0.58 -1.75 13.30
N PRO A 579 -1.56 -1.93 12.39
CA PRO A 579 -1.97 -0.89 11.45
C PRO A 579 -2.21 0.45 12.14
N LEU A 580 -2.95 0.46 13.27
CA LEU A 580 -3.23 1.68 14.03
C LEU A 580 -1.95 2.42 14.44
N SER A 581 -0.98 1.71 15.00
CA SER A 581 0.26 2.32 15.48
C SER A 581 1.05 2.94 14.32
N VAL A 582 1.15 2.22 13.18
CA VAL A 582 1.84 2.73 11.99
C VAL A 582 1.14 3.98 11.46
N THR A 583 -0.18 3.95 11.30
CA THR A 583 -0.95 5.08 10.77
C THR A 583 -0.86 6.32 11.67
N LEU A 584 -0.88 6.15 13.01
CA LEU A 584 -0.72 7.26 13.94
C LEU A 584 0.65 7.94 13.83
N PHE A 585 1.74 7.17 13.70
CA PHE A 585 3.06 7.77 13.48
C PHE A 585 3.19 8.44 12.12
N LEU A 586 2.60 7.87 11.07
CA LEU A 586 2.58 8.51 9.76
C LEU A 586 1.85 9.85 9.81
N TRP A 587 0.72 9.92 10.51
CA TRP A 587 0.00 11.16 10.78
C TRP A 587 0.84 12.16 11.58
N ILE A 588 1.54 11.72 12.64
CA ILE A 588 2.45 12.57 13.43
C ILE A 588 3.57 13.11 12.54
N PHE A 589 4.19 12.27 11.71
CA PHE A 589 5.28 12.67 10.82
C PHE A 589 4.81 13.62 9.72
N GLU A 590 3.60 13.45 9.19
CA GLU A 590 3.05 14.34 8.19
C GLU A 590 2.78 15.75 8.77
N LYS A 591 2.24 15.81 9.99
CA LYS A 591 1.97 17.09 10.67
C LYS A 591 3.23 17.82 11.10
N GLN A 592 4.35 17.12 11.16
CA GLN A 592 5.63 17.68 11.54
C GLN A 592 6.48 17.98 10.29
N GLU A 593 6.50 19.23 9.83
CA GLU A 593 7.43 19.69 8.79
C GLU A 593 8.92 19.54 9.21
N LYS A 594 9.19 19.36 10.51
CA LYS A 594 10.54 19.23 11.10
C LYS A 594 10.62 18.02 12.02
N LYS A 595 11.82 17.43 12.13
CA LYS A 595 12.08 16.27 13.00
C LYS A 595 11.57 16.54 14.44
N PRO A 596 10.90 15.57 15.07
CA PRO A 596 10.49 15.69 16.47
C PRO A 596 11.70 15.97 17.36
N ILE A 597 11.49 16.81 18.37
CA ILE A 597 12.56 17.32 19.25
C ILE A 597 13.16 16.19 20.09
N ASN A 598 12.30 15.33 20.65
CA ASN A 598 12.67 14.13 21.39
C ASN A 598 11.55 13.07 21.34
N ASN A 599 11.87 11.88 21.85
CA ASN A 599 10.98 10.73 21.88
C ASN A 599 9.76 10.95 22.81
N SER A 600 9.89 11.74 23.88
CA SER A 600 8.81 12.02 24.83
C SER A 600 7.65 12.81 24.20
N VAL A 601 7.94 13.74 23.29
CA VAL A 601 6.92 14.52 22.56
C VAL A 601 6.12 13.65 21.60
N LEU A 602 6.78 12.66 20.96
CA LEU A 602 6.08 11.71 20.10
C LEU A 602 5.07 10.87 20.90
N VAL A 603 5.46 10.42 22.09
CA VAL A 603 4.58 9.70 23.01
C VAL A 603 3.45 10.60 23.51
N GLU A 604 3.73 11.87 23.82
CA GLU A 604 2.68 12.82 24.19
C GLU A 604 1.65 12.98 23.07
N LEU A 605 2.07 13.21 21.82
CA LEU A 605 1.16 13.32 20.67
C LEU A 605 0.35 12.05 20.44
N PHE A 606 0.98 10.88 20.61
CA PHE A 606 0.29 9.59 20.54
C PHE A 606 -0.80 9.47 21.61
N ILE A 607 -0.49 9.83 22.86
CA ILE A 607 -1.45 9.80 23.98
C ILE A 607 -2.55 10.86 23.81
N GLU A 608 -2.23 12.03 23.31
CA GLU A 608 -3.21 13.09 23.02
C GLU A 608 -4.25 12.65 21.99
N ASN A 609 -3.81 11.93 20.95
CA ASN A 609 -4.71 11.37 19.95
C ASN A 609 -5.55 10.22 20.55
N LEU A 610 -4.93 9.30 21.29
CA LEU A 610 -5.60 8.17 21.93
C LEU A 610 -6.67 8.59 22.96
N LEU A 611 -6.43 9.69 23.66
CA LEU A 611 -7.36 10.30 24.61
C LEU A 611 -8.33 11.30 23.97
N GLU A 612 -8.29 11.43 22.63
CA GLU A 612 -9.14 12.31 21.81
C GLU A 612 -9.12 13.77 22.27
N LYS A 613 -7.94 14.36 22.49
CA LYS A 613 -7.81 15.75 22.99
C LYS A 613 -8.61 16.78 22.18
N THR A 614 -8.76 16.56 20.87
CA THR A 614 -9.48 17.45 19.94
C THR A 614 -11.00 17.23 19.90
N ASN A 615 -11.55 16.28 20.65
CA ASN A 615 -12.99 16.03 20.69
C ASN A 615 -13.72 17.24 21.32
N ILE A 616 -14.80 17.67 20.67
CA ILE A 616 -15.59 18.85 21.06
C ILE A 616 -16.20 18.68 22.46
N GLU A 617 -16.43 17.43 22.89
CA GLU A 617 -16.92 17.13 24.24
C GLU A 617 -15.96 17.63 25.32
N ASN A 618 -14.64 17.66 25.08
CA ASN A 618 -13.65 18.14 26.06
C ASN A 618 -13.75 19.65 26.36
N VAL A 619 -14.58 20.40 25.63
CA VAL A 619 -14.76 21.86 25.83
C VAL A 619 -15.79 22.15 26.92
N TYR A 620 -16.70 21.21 27.22
CA TYR A 620 -17.79 21.42 28.17
C TYR A 620 -17.35 21.15 29.61
N SER A 621 -17.68 22.06 30.53
CA SER A 621 -17.26 22.02 31.94
C SER A 621 -17.81 20.85 32.75
N ASP A 622 -18.88 20.21 32.28
CA ASP A 622 -19.54 19.05 32.91
C ASP A 622 -19.00 17.71 32.41
N THR A 623 -18.01 17.70 31.52
CA THR A 623 -17.40 16.49 30.96
C THR A 623 -16.08 16.13 31.65
N PHE A 624 -15.73 14.84 31.61
CA PHE A 624 -14.42 14.37 32.07
C PHE A 624 -13.38 14.57 30.96
N ASP A 625 -12.86 15.78 30.88
CA ASP A 625 -12.00 16.25 29.77
C ASP A 625 -10.62 15.56 29.69
N PHE A 626 -9.86 15.91 28.65
CA PHE A 626 -8.49 15.41 28.43
C PHE A 626 -7.55 15.64 29.63
N THR A 627 -7.60 16.82 30.26
CA THR A 627 -6.73 17.18 31.39
C THR A 627 -7.04 16.31 32.61
N ASN A 628 -8.33 16.06 32.85
CA ASN A 628 -8.85 15.21 33.90
C ASN A 628 -8.39 13.76 33.71
N LYS A 629 -8.50 13.24 32.47
CA LYS A 629 -8.00 11.91 32.08
C LYS A 629 -6.49 11.78 32.29
N LYS A 630 -5.69 12.72 31.75
CA LYS A 630 -4.22 12.74 31.89
C LYS A 630 -3.79 12.75 33.35
N ARG A 631 -4.44 13.57 34.19
CA ARG A 631 -4.16 13.64 35.63
C ARG A 631 -4.52 12.34 36.34
N LEU A 632 -5.72 11.79 36.11
CA LEU A 632 -6.14 10.53 36.74
C LEU A 632 -5.18 9.38 36.38
N LEU A 633 -4.77 9.26 35.11
CA LEU A 633 -3.82 8.23 34.68
C LEU A 633 -2.44 8.38 35.34
N SER A 634 -1.96 9.62 35.53
CA SER A 634 -0.73 9.89 36.27
C SER A 634 -0.81 9.43 37.74
N PHE A 635 -1.89 9.79 38.43
CA PHE A 635 -2.14 9.35 39.80
C PHE A 635 -2.34 7.83 39.89
N THR A 636 -2.94 7.22 38.87
CA THR A 636 -3.11 5.77 38.77
C THR A 636 -1.79 5.05 38.61
N ALA A 637 -0.86 5.56 37.79
CA ALA A 637 0.47 4.99 37.64
C ALA A 637 1.25 5.01 38.96
N TYR A 638 1.17 6.12 39.72
CA TYR A 638 1.75 6.18 41.06
C TYR A 638 1.09 5.20 42.04
N HIS A 639 -0.24 5.09 42.02
CA HIS A 639 -0.95 4.14 42.88
C HIS A 639 -0.57 2.68 42.57
N MET A 640 -0.48 2.33 41.28
CA MET A 640 -0.02 1.01 40.83
C MET A 640 1.43 0.76 41.24
N TYR A 641 2.31 1.76 41.15
CA TYR A 641 3.68 1.67 41.66
C TYR A 641 3.74 1.33 43.16
N GLU A 642 2.89 1.96 43.99
CA GLU A 642 2.89 1.76 45.44
C GLU A 642 2.19 0.48 45.91
N LYS A 643 1.12 0.07 45.23
CA LYS A 643 0.19 -0.98 45.70
C LYS A 643 0.07 -2.18 44.79
N GLY A 644 0.52 -2.07 43.55
CA GLY A 644 0.49 -3.14 42.56
C GLY A 644 1.54 -4.22 42.82
N ASP A 645 1.31 -5.39 42.25
CA ASP A 645 2.27 -6.49 42.30
C ASP A 645 3.44 -6.21 41.33
N ALA A 646 4.59 -5.84 41.89
CA ALA A 646 5.77 -5.50 41.11
C ALA A 646 6.35 -6.68 40.30
N ASP A 647 6.09 -7.93 40.71
CA ASP A 647 6.50 -9.12 39.95
C ASP A 647 5.52 -9.42 38.80
N ALA A 648 4.32 -8.82 38.84
CA ALA A 648 3.28 -8.91 37.81
C ALA A 648 3.07 -7.56 37.09
N ASN A 649 4.15 -6.82 36.80
CA ASN A 649 4.10 -5.53 36.08
C ASN A 649 3.20 -4.48 36.75
N TYR A 650 3.23 -4.42 38.08
CA TYR A 650 2.43 -3.50 38.88
C TYR A 650 0.92 -3.66 38.69
N ALA A 651 0.47 -4.87 38.34
CA ALA A 651 -0.95 -5.17 38.19
C ALA A 651 -1.69 -5.02 39.52
N ILE A 652 -2.95 -4.58 39.45
CA ILE A 652 -3.86 -4.41 40.59
C ILE A 652 -5.22 -5.02 40.26
N SER A 653 -6.01 -5.46 41.23
CA SER A 653 -7.35 -5.99 40.94
C SER A 653 -8.26 -4.91 40.35
N TYR A 654 -9.17 -5.30 39.45
CA TYR A 654 -10.17 -4.38 38.88
C TYR A 654 -10.98 -3.70 39.99
N ALA A 655 -11.37 -4.45 41.03
CA ALA A 655 -12.17 -3.93 42.14
C ALA A 655 -11.42 -2.86 42.96
N ASP A 656 -10.13 -3.08 43.26
CA ASP A 656 -9.32 -2.12 43.99
C ASP A 656 -9.09 -0.84 43.19
N LEU A 657 -8.89 -0.97 41.87
CA LEU A 657 -8.72 0.18 40.98
C LEU A 657 -10.01 1.00 40.84
N VAL A 658 -11.17 0.35 40.74
CA VAL A 658 -12.47 1.04 40.75
C VAL A 658 -12.68 1.80 42.06
N LYS A 659 -12.32 1.20 43.21
CA LYS A 659 -12.40 1.85 44.53
C LYS A 659 -11.44 3.04 44.64
N TYR A 660 -10.25 2.92 44.06
CA TYR A 660 -9.32 4.04 43.96
C TYR A 660 -9.90 5.18 43.10
N PHE A 661 -10.47 4.87 41.93
CA PHE A 661 -11.12 5.87 41.07
C PHE A 661 -12.30 6.54 41.78
N GLU A 662 -13.13 5.78 42.50
CA GLU A 662 -14.22 6.33 43.31
C GLU A 662 -13.71 7.34 44.34
N THR A 663 -12.65 6.98 45.06
CA THR A 663 -12.03 7.85 46.08
C THR A 663 -11.44 9.11 45.45
N TYR A 664 -10.72 8.97 44.34
CA TYR A 664 -10.10 10.08 43.61
C TYR A 664 -11.16 11.04 43.04
N LEU A 665 -12.21 10.50 42.42
CA LEU A 665 -13.24 11.28 41.72
C LEU A 665 -14.22 11.96 42.68
N LYS A 666 -14.41 11.45 43.91
CA LYS A 666 -15.37 11.98 44.89
C LYS A 666 -15.28 13.50 45.14
N SER A 667 -14.09 14.08 45.01
CA SER A 667 -13.85 15.53 45.19
C SER A 667 -13.72 16.31 43.89
N ARG A 668 -13.88 15.67 42.72
CA ARG A 668 -13.48 16.21 41.41
C ARG A 668 -14.55 16.09 40.33
N PHE A 669 -15.30 14.98 40.29
CA PHE A 669 -16.23 14.69 39.22
C PHE A 669 -17.36 13.74 39.68
N SER A 670 -18.59 13.97 39.24
CA SER A 670 -19.79 13.21 39.64
C SER A 670 -20.12 12.01 38.74
N GLY A 671 -19.15 11.53 37.96
CA GLY A 671 -19.31 10.39 37.05
C GLY A 671 -19.22 9.01 37.71
N LYS A 672 -19.53 7.97 36.94
CA LYS A 672 -19.40 6.56 37.36
C LYS A 672 -17.94 6.08 37.18
N PRO A 673 -17.19 5.77 38.25
CA PRO A 673 -15.78 5.34 38.17
C PRO A 673 -15.56 4.15 37.22
N GLN A 674 -16.48 3.18 37.26
CA GLN A 674 -16.43 1.98 36.42
C GLN A 674 -16.44 2.31 34.93
N LYS A 675 -17.30 3.25 34.49
CA LYS A 675 -17.36 3.67 33.08
C LYS A 675 -16.05 4.32 32.60
N ILE A 676 -15.37 5.06 33.47
CA ILE A 676 -14.10 5.72 33.14
C ILE A 676 -12.98 4.67 33.01
N LEU A 677 -12.93 3.69 33.91
CA LEU A 677 -11.98 2.59 33.82
C LEU A 677 -12.22 1.73 32.57
N ASP A 678 -13.48 1.36 32.30
CA ASP A 678 -13.88 0.60 31.11
C ASP A 678 -13.51 1.35 29.82
N ASP A 679 -13.64 2.68 29.79
CA ASP A 679 -13.21 3.51 28.66
C ASP A 679 -11.69 3.43 28.44
N PHE A 680 -10.87 3.50 29.49
CA PHE A 680 -9.41 3.34 29.37
C PHE A 680 -8.99 1.94 28.93
N ILE A 681 -9.69 0.89 29.38
CA ILE A 681 -9.49 -0.48 28.90
C ILE A 681 -9.87 -0.57 27.42
N LYS A 682 -11.03 -0.02 27.04
CA LYS A 682 -11.51 0.01 25.65
C LYS A 682 -10.52 0.72 24.72
N ARG A 683 -9.99 1.88 25.14
CA ARG A 683 -8.94 2.64 24.43
C ARG A 683 -7.57 1.95 24.39
N GLY A 684 -7.38 0.85 25.11
CA GLY A 684 -6.13 0.09 25.09
C GLY A 684 -5.01 0.72 25.91
N ILE A 685 -5.33 1.59 26.87
CA ILE A 685 -4.35 2.11 27.84
C ILE A 685 -4.07 1.04 28.91
N PHE A 686 -5.14 0.40 29.37
CA PHE A 686 -5.09 -0.73 30.28
C PHE A 686 -5.40 -2.05 29.55
N SER A 687 -4.87 -3.14 30.09
CA SER A 687 -5.21 -4.52 29.72
C SER A 687 -5.71 -5.28 30.94
N GLU A 688 -6.73 -6.09 30.74
CA GLU A 688 -7.24 -7.04 31.73
C GLU A 688 -6.61 -8.42 31.51
N GLU A 689 -6.07 -9.02 32.56
CA GLU A 689 -5.55 -10.38 32.53
C GLU A 689 -6.47 -11.37 33.24
N GLY A 690 -6.32 -12.66 32.95
CA GLY A 690 -7.25 -13.76 33.29
C GLY A 690 -7.63 -13.95 34.77
N ASN A 691 -7.12 -13.13 35.68
CA ASN A 691 -7.48 -13.09 37.10
C ASN A 691 -8.21 -11.78 37.50
N ASN A 692 -8.86 -11.08 36.56
CA ASN A 692 -9.55 -9.80 36.81
C ASN A 692 -8.59 -8.74 37.39
N THR A 693 -7.33 -8.78 36.92
CA THR A 693 -6.28 -7.83 37.27
C THR A 693 -6.02 -6.90 36.10
N ILE A 694 -5.72 -5.66 36.42
CA ILE A 694 -5.54 -4.55 35.48
C ILE A 694 -4.11 -4.07 35.58
N ARG A 695 -3.48 -3.87 34.42
CA ARG A 695 -2.17 -3.24 34.28
C ARG A 695 -2.16 -2.34 33.06
N PHE A 696 -1.16 -1.46 32.96
CA PHE A 696 -0.92 -0.74 31.70
C PHE A 696 -0.58 -1.73 30.58
N LYS A 697 -1.19 -1.55 29.41
CA LYS A 697 -1.06 -2.45 28.26
C LYS A 697 0.40 -2.54 27.77
N SER A 698 1.17 -1.46 27.93
CA SER A 698 2.59 -1.39 27.58
C SER A 698 3.34 -0.58 28.64
N ALA A 699 4.62 -0.91 28.84
CA ALA A 699 5.46 -0.29 29.85
C ALA A 699 5.61 1.23 29.65
N PHE A 700 5.69 1.71 28.41
CA PHE A 700 5.87 3.14 28.14
C PHE A 700 4.70 3.99 28.68
N PHE A 701 3.46 3.47 28.69
CA PHE A 701 2.34 4.21 29.29
C PHE A 701 2.57 4.41 30.79
N PHE A 702 2.97 3.35 31.49
CA PHE A 702 3.26 3.42 32.92
C PHE A 702 4.38 4.42 33.21
N HIS A 703 5.51 4.31 32.50
CA HIS A 703 6.65 5.22 32.66
C HIS A 703 6.28 6.68 32.33
N TYR A 704 5.54 6.92 31.25
CA TYR A 704 5.10 8.25 30.87
C TYR A 704 4.17 8.89 31.92
N PHE A 705 3.14 8.15 32.36
CA PHE A 705 2.18 8.68 33.34
C PHE A 705 2.80 8.84 34.74
N LEU A 706 3.74 7.96 35.11
CA LEU A 706 4.50 8.10 36.35
C LEU A 706 5.48 9.29 36.30
N ALA A 707 6.09 9.57 35.14
CA ALA A 707 6.92 10.76 34.94
C ALA A 707 6.12 12.06 35.11
N LEU A 708 4.89 12.11 34.58
CA LEU A 708 3.98 13.24 34.81
C LEU A 708 3.65 13.46 36.30
N HIS A 709 3.78 12.42 37.12
CA HIS A 709 3.51 12.52 38.55
C HIS A 709 4.54 13.38 39.29
N PHE A 710 5.74 13.56 38.73
CA PHE A 710 6.79 14.40 39.32
C PHE A 710 6.35 15.86 39.50
N ASP A 711 5.49 16.38 38.62
CA ASP A 711 4.94 17.74 38.77
C ASP A 711 3.77 17.82 39.76
N TYR A 712 3.13 16.68 40.07
CA TYR A 712 1.99 16.64 40.99
C TYR A 712 2.39 16.32 42.44
N SER A 713 3.53 15.66 42.66
CA SER A 713 4.08 15.38 44.00
C SER A 713 5.58 15.75 44.07
N PRO A 714 5.91 16.91 44.65
CA PRO A 714 7.28 17.29 44.95
C PRO A 714 8.00 16.26 45.84
N GLU A 715 7.28 15.64 46.77
CA GLU A 715 7.81 14.62 47.69
C GLU A 715 8.29 13.39 46.91
N PHE A 716 7.48 12.92 45.95
CA PHE A 716 7.86 11.81 45.10
C PHE A 716 9.04 12.17 44.19
N LYS A 717 9.06 13.38 43.61
CA LYS A 717 10.21 13.86 42.83
C LYS A 717 11.48 13.84 43.69
N GLN A 718 11.43 14.36 44.91
CA GLN A 718 12.57 14.35 45.83
C GLN A 718 13.04 12.91 46.15
N PHE A 719 12.11 12.01 46.42
CA PHE A 719 12.39 10.59 46.67
C PHE A 719 13.13 9.92 45.48
N VAL A 720 12.73 10.22 44.24
CA VAL A 720 13.36 9.66 43.03
C VAL A 720 14.82 10.10 42.90
N PHE A 721 15.13 11.35 43.23
CA PHE A 721 16.49 11.89 43.15
C PHE A 721 17.32 11.71 44.44
N GLU A 722 16.79 11.01 45.44
CA GLU A 722 17.50 10.70 46.68
C GLU A 722 18.45 9.49 46.50
N GLY A 723 19.72 9.68 46.82
CA GLY A 723 20.73 8.61 46.76
C GLY A 723 20.85 7.98 45.38
N ASP A 724 20.69 6.66 45.32
CA ASP A 724 20.76 5.85 44.08
C ASP A 724 19.37 5.47 43.54
N ASN A 725 18.29 6.02 44.11
CA ASN A 725 16.92 5.68 43.69
C ASN A 725 16.69 5.96 42.20
N TYR A 726 17.28 7.02 41.67
CA TYR A 726 17.14 7.46 40.27
C TYR A 726 17.47 6.36 39.24
N LEU A 727 18.31 5.37 39.58
CA LEU A 727 18.63 4.22 38.73
C LEU A 727 17.43 3.31 38.45
N ASN A 728 16.42 3.33 39.33
CA ASN A 728 15.15 2.62 39.17
C ASN A 728 14.09 3.46 38.43
N PHE A 729 14.40 4.71 38.06
CA PHE A 729 13.47 5.64 37.43
C PHE A 729 14.06 6.28 36.15
N THR A 730 15.00 5.62 35.48
CA THR A 730 15.72 6.20 34.34
C THR A 730 14.79 6.56 33.18
N ASP A 731 13.78 5.74 32.92
CA ASP A 731 12.80 5.98 31.85
C ASP A 731 11.86 7.13 32.23
N GLU A 732 11.38 7.18 33.48
CA GLU A 732 10.56 8.28 33.96
C GLU A 732 11.30 9.62 33.94
N ILE A 733 12.56 9.64 34.35
CA ILE A 733 13.40 10.86 34.29
C ILE A 733 13.62 11.29 32.83
N THR A 734 13.82 10.33 31.92
CA THR A 734 13.96 10.61 30.49
C THR A 734 12.66 11.18 29.90
N TYR A 735 11.50 10.63 30.26
CA TYR A 735 10.20 11.17 29.87
C TYR A 735 9.99 12.58 30.44
N TYR A 736 10.22 12.75 31.74
CA TYR A 736 10.04 14.02 32.43
C TYR A 736 10.89 15.13 31.83
N THR A 737 12.21 14.92 31.69
CA THR A 737 13.12 15.92 31.11
C THR A 737 12.82 16.21 29.64
N GLY A 738 12.26 15.24 28.90
CA GLY A 738 11.82 15.46 27.53
C GLY A 738 10.59 16.38 27.41
N LEU A 739 9.71 16.37 28.44
CA LEU A 739 8.54 17.24 28.54
C LEU A 739 8.90 18.59 29.17
N LYS A 740 9.69 18.58 30.25
CA LYS A 740 10.17 19.75 30.99
C LYS A 740 11.66 19.99 30.70
N ARG A 741 11.91 20.82 29.68
CA ARG A 741 13.21 20.95 29.01
C ARG A 741 14.13 22.01 29.62
N ASP A 742 13.60 22.80 30.54
CA ASP A 742 14.26 23.89 31.25
C ASP A 742 14.79 23.48 32.65
N ASP A 743 14.63 22.20 33.03
CA ASP A 743 15.03 21.71 34.36
C ASP A 743 16.57 21.55 34.47
N ILE A 744 17.22 22.64 34.85
CA ILE A 744 18.67 22.72 35.08
C ILE A 744 19.14 21.86 36.27
N GLU A 745 18.29 21.64 37.28
CA GLU A 745 18.65 20.90 38.49
C GLU A 745 18.91 19.43 38.18
N ILE A 746 18.05 18.81 37.35
CA ILE A 746 18.24 17.42 36.92
C ILE A 746 19.49 17.27 36.03
N LEU A 747 19.78 18.26 35.18
CA LEU A 747 21.02 18.27 34.39
C LEU A 747 22.26 18.29 35.31
N ILE A 748 22.29 19.18 36.30
CA ILE A 748 23.40 19.24 37.27
C ILE A 748 23.52 17.92 38.04
N PHE A 749 22.41 17.39 38.54
CA PHE A 749 22.38 16.14 39.29
C PHE A 749 22.97 14.97 38.49
N THR A 750 22.52 14.78 37.24
CA THR A 750 23.01 13.66 36.41
C THR A 750 24.49 13.81 36.04
N GLN A 751 24.99 15.05 35.88
CA GLN A 751 26.42 15.29 35.66
C GLN A 751 27.27 15.04 36.91
N GLN A 752 26.74 15.35 38.10
CA GLN A 752 27.39 15.00 39.37
C GLN A 752 27.51 13.49 39.52
N LYS A 753 26.41 12.75 39.31
CA LYS A 753 26.41 11.27 39.35
C LYS A 753 27.35 10.64 38.32
N LEU A 754 27.39 11.20 37.11
CA LEU A 754 28.35 10.75 36.10
C LEU A 754 29.81 10.96 36.55
N SER A 755 30.09 12.10 37.20
CA SER A 755 31.43 12.44 37.68
C SER A 755 31.84 11.62 38.92
N GLU A 756 30.89 11.27 39.80
CA GLU A 756 31.12 10.35 40.93
C GLU A 756 31.61 8.98 40.45
N ILE A 757 31.06 8.47 39.34
CA ILE A 757 31.39 7.15 38.80
C ILE A 757 32.65 7.18 37.93
N PHE A 758 32.72 8.12 36.99
CA PHE A 758 33.76 8.12 35.97
C PHE A 758 34.90 9.10 36.24
N GLY A 759 34.80 10.00 37.23
CA GLY A 759 35.74 11.10 37.45
C GLY A 759 37.21 10.67 37.49
N MET A 760 37.52 9.63 38.27
CA MET A 760 38.89 9.09 38.35
C MET A 760 39.39 8.53 37.02
N PHE A 761 38.54 7.81 36.27
CA PHE A 761 38.88 7.26 34.96
C PHE A 761 39.00 8.36 33.90
N ASN A 762 38.17 9.39 33.98
CA ASN A 762 38.18 10.53 33.08
C ASN A 762 39.48 11.31 33.21
N GLU A 763 39.96 11.53 34.44
CA GLU A 763 41.28 12.13 34.66
C GLU A 763 42.41 11.30 34.02
N ASP A 764 42.36 9.97 34.14
CA ASP A 764 43.35 9.09 33.49
C ASP A 764 43.28 9.16 31.96
N VAL A 765 42.07 9.11 31.38
CA VAL A 765 41.85 9.25 29.94
C VAL A 765 42.34 10.60 29.43
N MET A 766 42.08 11.70 30.16
CA MET A 766 42.53 13.03 29.77
C MET A 766 44.05 13.19 29.87
N ASN A 767 44.66 12.70 30.95
CA ASN A 767 46.11 12.77 31.16
C ASN A 767 46.89 11.83 30.21
N ASN A 768 46.26 10.73 29.79
CA ASN A 768 46.85 9.71 28.91
C ASN A 768 46.14 9.62 27.55
N TYR A 769 45.63 10.73 27.03
CA TYR A 769 44.80 10.76 25.81
C TYR A 769 45.41 10.02 24.61
N GLU A 770 46.73 10.08 24.41
CA GLU A 770 47.40 9.35 23.32
C GLU A 770 47.31 7.82 23.46
N LYS A 771 47.19 7.31 24.68
CA LYS A 771 47.08 5.86 24.94
C LYS A 771 45.76 5.31 24.43
N VAL A 772 44.68 6.10 24.46
CA VAL A 772 43.36 5.73 23.93
C VAL A 772 43.51 5.27 22.48
N ASP A 773 44.11 6.10 21.63
CA ASP A 773 44.30 5.78 20.21
C ASP A 773 45.33 4.66 20.00
N LYS A 774 46.43 4.65 20.77
CA LYS A 774 47.47 3.61 20.66
C LYS A 774 46.93 2.20 20.95
N VAL A 775 46.00 2.06 21.88
CA VAL A 775 45.40 0.79 22.29
C VAL A 775 44.36 0.28 21.29
N LEU A 776 43.73 1.19 20.53
CA LEU A 776 42.77 0.87 19.48
C LEU A 776 43.39 0.70 18.09
N GLU A 777 44.66 1.09 17.91
CA GLU A 777 45.34 1.08 16.61
C GLU A 777 45.42 -0.30 15.96
N SER A 778 45.15 -0.33 14.65
CA SER A 778 45.25 -1.52 13.82
C SER A 778 46.56 -1.53 13.00
N LYS A 779 47.16 -2.71 12.83
CA LYS A 779 48.28 -2.88 11.87
C LYS A 779 47.78 -2.70 10.44
N ARG A 780 48.58 -2.08 9.58
CA ARG A 780 48.23 -1.79 8.16
C ARG A 780 47.71 -3.01 7.40
N ASP A 781 48.40 -4.15 7.53
CA ASP A 781 48.05 -5.40 6.82
C ASP A 781 46.85 -6.16 7.42
N ASN A 782 46.22 -5.62 8.47
CA ASN A 782 45.10 -6.24 9.19
C ASN A 782 43.96 -5.24 9.45
N THR A 783 43.85 -4.24 8.58
CA THR A 783 42.78 -3.23 8.58
C THR A 783 41.46 -3.83 8.06
N ILE A 784 40.34 -3.30 8.52
CA ILE A 784 39.01 -3.79 8.10
C ILE A 784 38.78 -3.46 6.62
N THR A 785 39.21 -2.28 6.18
CA THR A 785 39.08 -1.86 4.77
C THR A 785 39.87 -2.76 3.80
N PHE A 786 40.91 -3.46 4.28
CA PHE A 786 41.67 -4.43 3.48
C PHE A 786 40.89 -5.75 3.27
N GLN A 787 40.07 -6.14 4.25
CA GLN A 787 39.29 -7.39 4.23
C GLN A 787 37.97 -7.26 3.45
N ILE A 788 37.50 -6.03 3.20
CA ILE A 788 36.32 -5.76 2.38
C ILE A 788 36.71 -5.94 0.91
N ASP A 789 36.23 -7.02 0.29
CA ASP A 789 36.38 -7.24 -1.16
C ASP A 789 35.79 -6.04 -1.91
N ASN A 790 36.60 -5.41 -2.78
CA ASN A 790 36.19 -4.28 -3.59
C ASN A 790 34.94 -4.60 -4.42
N LYS A 791 34.72 -5.86 -4.83
CA LYS A 791 33.50 -6.29 -5.52
C LYS A 791 32.27 -6.32 -4.61
N LYS A 792 32.42 -6.75 -3.35
CA LYS A 792 31.31 -6.79 -2.36
C LYS A 792 30.94 -5.39 -1.84
N ALA A 793 31.91 -4.49 -1.74
CA ALA A 793 31.67 -3.07 -1.46
C ALA A 793 31.03 -2.30 -2.63
N GLN A 794 31.05 -2.86 -3.86
CA GLN A 794 30.42 -2.28 -5.05
C GLN A 794 28.98 -2.78 -5.26
N THR A 795 28.64 -3.98 -4.79
CA THR A 795 27.28 -4.54 -4.90
C THR A 795 26.31 -3.96 -3.86
N LYS A 796 25.26 -3.27 -4.33
CA LYS A 796 24.13 -2.82 -3.50
C LYS A 796 23.25 -4.01 -3.09
N LEU A 797 22.68 -3.93 -1.89
CA LEU A 797 21.68 -4.91 -1.43
C LEU A 797 20.41 -4.79 -2.29
N THR A 798 19.82 -5.93 -2.66
CA THR A 798 18.54 -5.95 -3.38
C THR A 798 17.41 -5.44 -2.47
N GLU A 799 16.28 -4.99 -3.03
CA GLU A 799 15.11 -4.59 -2.23
C GLU A 799 14.71 -5.70 -1.24
N LYS A 800 14.70 -6.96 -1.71
CA LYS A 800 14.43 -8.12 -0.85
C LYS A 800 15.40 -8.23 0.32
N GLN A 801 16.70 -7.97 0.12
CA GLN A 801 17.69 -8.00 1.21
C GLN A 801 17.50 -6.83 2.18
N ILE A 802 17.06 -5.67 1.69
CA ILE A 802 16.73 -4.52 2.53
C ILE A 802 15.48 -4.81 3.38
N GLU A 803 14.45 -5.40 2.78
CA GLU A 803 13.24 -5.86 3.48
C GLU A 803 13.57 -6.90 4.54
N GLU A 804 14.42 -7.89 4.24
CA GLU A 804 14.90 -8.88 5.22
C GLU A 804 15.63 -8.22 6.41
N ILE A 805 16.44 -7.18 6.18
CA ILE A 805 17.10 -6.42 7.25
C ILE A 805 16.09 -5.66 8.11
N TYR A 806 15.11 -5.01 7.48
CA TYR A 806 14.06 -4.29 8.20
C TYR A 806 13.17 -5.25 8.99
N ASP A 807 12.78 -6.39 8.42
CA ASP A 807 11.99 -7.42 9.09
C ASP A 807 12.76 -8.07 10.23
N THR A 808 14.07 -8.31 10.07
CA THR A 808 14.92 -8.75 11.17
C THR A 808 14.94 -7.72 12.29
N SER A 809 15.05 -6.43 11.95
CA SER A 809 14.99 -5.35 12.94
C SER A 809 13.64 -5.30 13.65
N LEU A 810 12.53 -5.32 12.89
CA LEU A 810 11.16 -5.29 13.39
C LEU A 810 10.79 -6.50 14.26
N SER A 811 11.25 -7.69 13.89
CA SER A 811 11.05 -8.93 14.65
C SER A 811 11.90 -8.97 15.93
N SER A 812 13.04 -8.28 15.94
CA SER A 812 13.91 -8.17 17.12
C SER A 812 13.42 -7.16 18.15
N ILE A 813 12.41 -6.34 17.83
CA ILE A 813 11.81 -5.39 18.78
C ILE A 813 11.12 -6.21 19.86
N PRO A 814 11.64 -6.24 21.11
CA PRO A 814 10.90 -6.83 22.19
C PRO A 814 9.68 -5.93 22.40
N VAL A 815 8.47 -6.45 22.20
CA VAL A 815 7.28 -5.73 22.63
C VAL A 815 7.42 -5.60 24.15
N SER A 816 7.79 -4.41 24.62
CA SER A 816 8.05 -4.12 26.03
C SER A 816 6.71 -4.13 26.79
N LYS A 817 6.23 -5.35 27.03
CA LYS A 817 5.06 -5.66 27.84
C LYS A 817 5.42 -5.71 29.32
N THR A 818 6.70 -5.75 29.66
CA THR A 818 7.19 -5.92 31.05
C THR A 818 7.74 -4.62 31.61
N ILE A 819 7.27 -4.24 32.79
CA ILE A 819 7.76 -3.09 33.55
C ILE A 819 8.82 -3.62 34.52
N GLU A 820 10.05 -3.09 34.46
CA GLU A 820 11.11 -3.51 35.40
C GLU A 820 10.68 -3.22 36.85
N LYS A 821 10.84 -4.22 37.72
CA LYS A 821 10.61 -4.07 39.16
C LYS A 821 11.62 -3.11 39.75
N LYS A 822 11.13 -2.08 40.42
CA LYS A 822 11.93 -1.06 41.10
C LYS A 822 12.43 -1.61 42.45
N GLU A 823 13.66 -2.11 42.46
CA GLU A 823 14.30 -2.65 43.66
C GLU A 823 15.05 -1.55 44.43
N LEU A 824 14.39 -1.00 45.46
CA LEU A 824 14.98 -0.02 46.38
C LEU A 824 15.95 -0.74 47.33
N ASN A 825 17.09 -0.12 47.63
CA ASN A 825 18.12 -0.59 48.60
C ASN A 825 19.00 -1.79 48.20
N LYS A 826 19.00 -2.22 46.92
CA LYS A 826 20.13 -3.04 46.45
C LYS A 826 21.35 -2.14 46.49
N LYS A 827 22.43 -2.54 47.20
CA LYS A 827 23.75 -1.93 46.95
C LYS A 827 24.04 -2.20 45.48
N THR A 828 23.71 -1.25 44.61
CA THR A 828 24.01 -1.22 43.19
C THR A 828 25.52 -1.03 43.08
N SER A 829 26.26 -2.05 43.51
CA SER A 829 27.68 -2.24 43.24
C SER A 829 27.97 -1.89 41.79
N ASP A 830 28.98 -1.05 41.54
CA ASP A 830 29.91 -0.90 40.39
C ASP A 830 29.50 -1.34 38.94
N TYR A 831 28.28 -1.78 38.68
CA TYR A 831 27.87 -2.58 37.51
C TYR A 831 26.78 -1.93 36.66
N GLN A 832 26.21 -0.77 37.05
CA GLN A 832 25.21 -0.03 36.27
C GLN A 832 25.74 1.29 35.70
N ILE A 833 27.04 1.33 35.42
CA ILE A 833 27.75 2.52 34.91
C ILE A 833 27.23 2.96 33.53
N ASP A 834 26.74 2.02 32.73
CA ASP A 834 26.10 2.25 31.43
C ASP A 834 24.74 2.95 31.58
N LYS A 835 23.92 2.57 32.58
CA LYS A 835 22.64 3.24 32.88
C LYS A 835 22.85 4.71 33.22
N VAL A 836 23.88 5.04 34.02
CA VAL A 836 24.19 6.43 34.39
C VAL A 836 24.66 7.24 33.19
N LEU A 837 25.56 6.68 32.36
CA LEU A 837 26.03 7.34 31.15
C LEU A 837 24.87 7.60 30.16
N LYS A 838 24.00 6.61 29.95
CA LYS A 838 22.80 6.74 29.11
C LYS A 838 21.86 7.81 29.64
N LEU A 839 21.57 7.81 30.95
CA LEU A 839 20.70 8.79 31.58
C LEU A 839 21.25 10.22 31.43
N ALA A 840 22.52 10.46 31.77
CA ALA A 840 23.15 11.77 31.65
C ALA A 840 23.15 12.27 30.19
N SER A 841 23.35 11.36 29.22
CA SER A 841 23.27 11.66 27.80
C SER A 841 21.86 12.08 27.37
N ASN A 842 20.84 11.31 27.78
CA ASN A 842 19.44 11.60 27.49
C ASN A 842 18.97 12.91 28.11
N VAL A 843 19.36 13.19 29.37
CA VAL A 843 19.02 14.45 30.04
C VAL A 843 19.63 15.64 29.29
N LEU A 844 20.93 15.60 28.96
CA LEU A 844 21.55 16.68 28.18
C LEU A 844 20.89 16.86 26.80
N LYS A 845 20.54 15.75 26.13
CA LYS A 845 19.79 15.78 24.86
C LYS A 845 18.42 16.46 24.99
N ASN A 846 17.78 16.36 26.16
CA ASN A 846 16.48 16.95 26.45
C ASN A 846 16.53 18.38 27.03
N SER A 847 17.68 18.82 27.54
CA SER A 847 17.89 20.14 28.17
C SER A 847 18.07 21.29 27.15
N GLU A 848 17.24 21.37 26.11
CA GLU A 848 17.38 22.41 25.08
C GLU A 848 17.11 23.82 25.61
N ASP A 849 16.12 23.95 26.51
CA ASP A 849 15.64 25.22 27.06
C ASP A 849 16.42 25.65 28.32
N VAL A 850 17.49 24.92 28.68
CA VAL A 850 18.44 25.37 29.71
C VAL A 850 19.33 26.45 29.12
N ASP A 851 19.22 27.69 29.62
CA ASP A 851 19.95 28.85 29.10
C ASP A 851 21.47 28.80 29.31
N ASP A 852 21.96 28.05 30.31
CA ASP A 852 23.39 27.96 30.62
C ASP A 852 24.17 27.18 29.54
N PHE A 853 24.72 27.91 28.59
CA PHE A 853 25.52 27.35 27.49
C PHE A 853 26.84 26.75 27.96
N GLU A 854 27.50 27.31 28.98
CA GLU A 854 28.76 26.77 29.50
C GLU A 854 28.53 25.43 30.20
N LEU A 855 27.46 25.31 30.98
CA LEU A 855 27.04 24.04 31.57
C LEU A 855 26.79 22.99 30.48
N LYS A 856 26.04 23.31 29.42
CA LYS A 856 25.80 22.37 28.30
C LYS A 856 27.10 21.90 27.63
N LYS A 857 28.06 22.80 27.42
CA LYS A 857 29.39 22.46 26.86
C LYS A 857 30.21 21.57 27.77
N LYS A 858 30.23 21.88 29.07
CA LYS A 858 30.93 21.06 30.08
C LYS A 858 30.30 19.68 30.18
N SER A 859 28.97 19.61 30.23
CA SER A 859 28.21 18.36 30.25
C SER A 859 28.49 17.49 29.02
N TYR A 860 28.48 18.08 27.82
CA TYR A 860 28.80 17.36 26.58
C TYR A 860 30.20 16.76 26.60
N SER A 861 31.20 17.55 27.01
CA SER A 861 32.60 17.10 27.08
C SER A 861 32.79 16.01 28.16
N ASN A 862 32.13 16.16 29.31
CA ASN A 862 32.14 15.17 30.38
C ASN A 862 31.52 13.84 29.92
N ILE A 863 30.38 13.88 29.23
CA ILE A 863 29.73 12.70 28.67
C ILE A 863 30.64 11.99 27.66
N LEU A 864 31.28 12.72 26.75
CA LEU A 864 32.21 12.11 25.79
C LEU A 864 33.39 11.44 26.49
N THR A 865 34.01 12.10 27.45
CA THR A 865 35.15 11.54 28.21
C THR A 865 34.71 10.29 28.99
N SER A 866 33.59 10.36 29.71
CA SER A 866 32.99 9.21 30.41
C SER A 866 32.64 8.06 29.47
N SER A 867 32.18 8.35 28.26
CA SER A 867 31.90 7.32 27.26
C SER A 867 33.16 6.61 26.78
N ILE A 868 34.26 7.33 26.60
CA ILE A 868 35.57 6.74 26.27
C ILE A 868 36.07 5.87 27.44
N SER A 869 35.95 6.36 28.68
CA SER A 869 36.26 5.58 29.88
C SER A 869 35.44 4.28 29.94
N PHE A 870 34.15 4.33 29.61
CA PHE A 870 33.30 3.15 29.52
C PHE A 870 33.75 2.19 28.42
N LEU A 871 34.03 2.70 27.21
CA LEU A 871 34.53 1.89 26.09
C LEU A 871 35.80 1.12 26.45
N MET A 872 36.76 1.80 27.08
CA MET A 872 38.04 1.18 27.47
C MET A 872 37.81 0.05 28.46
N GLN A 873 37.02 0.30 29.51
CA GLN A 873 36.68 -0.71 30.52
C GLN A 873 35.94 -1.92 29.90
N TYR A 874 34.93 -1.67 29.07
CA TYR A 874 34.14 -2.73 28.43
C TYR A 874 35.01 -3.60 27.51
N ARG A 875 35.83 -2.96 26.67
CA ARG A 875 36.78 -3.65 25.79
C ARG A 875 37.78 -4.49 26.58
N ASP A 876 38.40 -3.91 27.61
CA ASP A 876 39.42 -4.59 28.39
C ASP A 876 38.84 -5.76 29.20
N TYR A 877 37.59 -5.65 29.66
CA TYR A 877 36.87 -6.76 30.29
C TYR A 877 36.66 -7.92 29.31
N LEU A 878 36.19 -7.64 28.09
CA LEU A 878 36.00 -8.67 27.06
C LEU A 878 37.32 -9.36 26.70
N ILE A 879 38.39 -8.58 26.48
CA ILE A 879 39.73 -9.11 26.16
C ILE A 879 40.26 -9.95 27.32
N SER A 880 40.14 -9.46 28.56
CA SER A 880 40.60 -10.17 29.76
C SER A 880 39.86 -11.49 29.96
N TYR A 881 38.54 -11.51 29.72
CA TYR A 881 37.74 -12.73 29.74
C TYR A 881 38.24 -13.73 28.69
N TYR A 882 38.39 -13.28 27.44
CA TYR A 882 38.86 -14.13 26.35
C TYR A 882 40.27 -14.70 26.60
N ILE A 883 41.19 -13.88 27.12
CA ILE A 883 42.54 -14.32 27.47
C ILE A 883 42.51 -15.36 28.59
N LYS A 884 41.72 -15.12 29.64
CA LYS A 884 41.64 -15.96 30.85
C LYS A 884 40.98 -17.30 30.58
N TYR A 885 39.88 -17.32 29.84
CA TYR A 885 39.07 -18.53 29.63
C TYR A 885 39.28 -19.19 28.27
N LYS A 886 40.03 -18.56 27.35
CA LYS A 886 40.26 -19.02 25.97
C LYS A 886 38.96 -19.30 25.20
N LYS A 887 37.89 -18.61 25.56
CA LYS A 887 36.57 -18.69 24.94
C LYS A 887 35.85 -17.36 25.05
N GLU A 888 34.88 -17.18 24.17
CA GLU A 888 33.96 -16.05 24.20
C GLU A 888 32.97 -16.15 25.37
N PRO A 889 32.42 -15.02 25.86
CA PRO A 889 31.32 -15.05 26.82
C PRO A 889 30.13 -15.88 26.33
N ASN A 890 29.42 -16.57 27.22
CA ASN A 890 28.35 -17.53 26.87
C ASN A 890 27.20 -16.93 26.02
N HIS A 891 27.02 -15.60 26.04
CA HIS A 891 26.00 -14.86 25.30
C HIS A 891 26.58 -13.98 24.19
N PHE A 892 27.84 -14.19 23.80
CA PHE A 892 28.42 -13.48 22.67
C PHE A 892 27.72 -13.91 21.36
N PRO A 893 27.50 -12.99 20.41
CA PRO A 893 26.82 -13.32 19.15
C PRO A 893 27.56 -14.42 18.37
N LYS A 894 26.93 -15.59 18.19
CA LYS A 894 27.55 -16.78 17.57
C LYS A 894 28.00 -16.58 16.11
N ASN A 895 27.46 -15.58 15.42
CA ASN A 895 27.72 -15.31 14.01
C ASN A 895 28.77 -14.21 13.81
N VAL A 896 29.41 -13.72 14.87
CA VAL A 896 30.35 -12.61 14.82
C VAL A 896 31.71 -13.11 15.31
N ASP A 897 32.77 -12.86 14.55
CA ASP A 897 34.13 -13.15 14.97
C ASP A 897 34.55 -12.19 16.11
N PHE A 898 35.05 -12.74 17.23
CA PHE A 898 35.44 -11.94 18.39
C PHE A 898 36.53 -10.91 18.08
N HIS A 899 37.53 -11.27 17.28
CA HIS A 899 38.62 -10.35 16.95
C HIS A 899 38.14 -9.21 16.05
N LEU A 900 37.23 -9.48 15.11
CA LEU A 900 36.57 -8.47 14.30
C LEU A 900 35.70 -7.56 15.18
N PHE A 901 34.92 -8.12 16.11
CA PHE A 901 34.08 -7.36 17.04
C PHE A 901 34.90 -6.35 17.85
N ILE A 902 36.04 -6.78 18.42
CA ILE A 902 36.94 -5.89 19.17
C ILE A 902 37.49 -4.75 18.30
N LYS A 903 37.67 -4.94 16.98
CA LYS A 903 38.10 -3.87 16.08
C LYS A 903 36.97 -2.87 15.74
N ILE A 904 35.73 -3.34 15.60
CA ILE A 904 34.57 -2.48 15.28
C ILE A 904 33.90 -1.88 16.52
N ILE A 905 34.27 -2.31 17.73
CA ILE A 905 33.69 -1.83 18.98
C ILE A 905 33.68 -0.29 19.13
N PRO A 906 34.69 0.48 18.66
CA PRO A 906 34.62 1.94 18.78
C PRO A 906 33.59 2.54 17.80
N MET A 907 33.32 1.90 16.66
CA MET A 907 32.23 2.32 15.77
C MET A 907 30.86 2.00 16.38
N ILE A 908 30.68 0.81 16.97
CA ILE A 908 29.45 0.47 17.69
C ILE A 908 29.21 1.48 18.81
N HIS A 909 30.26 1.78 19.59
CA HIS A 909 30.21 2.80 20.64
C HIS A 909 29.81 4.18 20.11
N GLN A 910 30.40 4.65 19.00
CA GLN A 910 29.98 5.93 18.40
C GLN A 910 28.50 5.95 18.01
N VAL A 911 27.98 4.84 17.46
CA VAL A 911 26.55 4.72 17.10
C VAL A 911 25.66 4.74 18.34
N VAL A 912 26.07 4.07 19.42
CA VAL A 912 25.34 4.06 20.71
C VAL A 912 25.31 5.45 21.33
N ILE A 913 26.44 6.17 21.37
CA ILE A 913 26.47 7.54 21.91
C ILE A 913 25.69 8.51 21.03
N TYR A 914 25.74 8.36 19.71
CA TYR A 914 24.86 9.11 18.82
C TYR A 914 23.37 8.84 19.14
N ASP A 915 22.99 7.61 19.44
CA ASP A 915 21.60 7.30 19.77
C ASP A 915 21.12 8.01 21.05
N TRP A 916 21.97 7.99 22.10
CA TRP A 916 21.66 8.59 23.39
C TRP A 916 21.76 10.12 23.40
N LEU A 917 22.70 10.72 22.66
CA LEU A 917 23.02 12.14 22.74
C LEU A 917 22.68 12.94 21.48
N GLY A 918 22.54 12.27 20.34
CA GLY A 918 22.37 12.89 19.03
C GLY A 918 21.05 13.65 18.90
N THR A 919 21.14 14.98 18.82
CA THR A 919 20.03 15.87 18.47
C THR A 919 20.52 17.10 17.73
N GLN A 920 19.70 17.63 16.83
CA GLN A 920 19.96 18.90 16.14
C GLN A 920 20.05 20.09 17.10
N LYS A 921 19.44 19.98 18.29
CA LYS A 921 19.42 21.06 19.29
C LYS A 921 20.76 21.26 19.99
N LEU A 922 21.59 20.22 20.05
CA LEU A 922 22.96 20.29 20.57
C LEU A 922 23.97 20.75 19.50
N ARG A 923 23.53 21.08 18.28
CA ARG A 923 24.43 21.54 17.21
C ARG A 923 25.39 22.65 17.66
N PRO A 924 24.95 23.74 18.32
CA PRO A 924 25.88 24.80 18.75
C PRO A 924 26.95 24.29 19.71
N VAL A 925 26.59 23.37 20.61
CA VAL A 925 27.50 22.75 21.58
C VAL A 925 28.51 21.84 20.88
N ILE A 926 28.05 21.01 19.94
CA ILE A 926 28.90 20.08 19.19
C ILE A 926 29.88 20.84 18.30
N VAL A 927 29.42 21.90 17.61
CA VAL A 927 30.28 22.73 16.75
C VAL A 927 31.35 23.47 17.57
N ASP A 928 30.97 24.07 18.71
CA ASP A 928 31.93 24.71 19.62
C ASP A 928 33.00 23.71 20.09
N LYS A 929 32.60 22.48 20.43
CA LYS A 929 33.53 21.41 20.80
C LYS A 929 34.49 21.06 19.64
N ILE A 930 33.97 20.83 18.44
CA ILE A 930 34.79 20.49 17.27
C ILE A 930 35.82 21.60 16.97
N GLU A 931 35.43 22.87 17.06
CA GLU A 931 36.33 24.00 16.81
C GLU A 931 37.40 24.11 17.90
N LYS A 932 37.03 24.05 19.19
CA LYS A 932 37.99 24.08 20.30
C LYS A 932 38.97 22.91 20.26
N ASP A 933 38.50 21.73 19.88
CA ASP A 933 39.33 20.52 19.81
C ASP A 933 40.45 20.60 18.77
N LYS A 934 40.37 21.54 17.81
CA LYS A 934 41.47 21.81 16.87
C LYS A 934 42.68 22.44 17.57
N GLU A 935 42.45 23.20 18.63
CA GLU A 935 43.47 23.93 19.40
C GLU A 935 43.89 23.16 20.67
N SER A 936 43.04 22.25 21.16
CA SER A 936 43.30 21.43 22.34
C SER A 936 44.45 20.43 22.13
N LEU A 937 45.39 20.41 23.08
CA LEU A 937 46.53 19.48 23.10
C LEU A 937 46.26 18.17 23.85
N ASN A 938 45.30 18.14 24.78
CA ASN A 938 45.04 16.99 25.66
C ASN A 938 43.78 16.21 25.25
N ILE A 939 43.66 15.86 23.98
CA ILE A 939 42.49 15.16 23.44
C ILE A 939 42.88 14.05 22.46
N SER A 940 42.21 12.91 22.56
CA SER A 940 42.42 11.77 21.64
C SER A 940 41.82 12.04 20.27
N ASP A 941 42.38 11.42 19.23
CA ASP A 941 41.79 11.50 17.87
C ASP A 941 40.43 10.78 17.84
N TYR A 942 40.20 9.80 18.72
CA TYR A 942 38.89 9.16 18.90
C TYR A 942 37.82 10.10 19.47
N GLU A 943 38.14 10.94 20.45
CA GLU A 943 37.16 11.91 20.98
C GLU A 943 36.73 12.90 19.90
N ARG A 944 37.69 13.38 19.09
CA ARG A 944 37.41 14.20 17.90
C ARG A 944 36.52 13.44 16.89
N PHE A 945 36.80 12.16 16.67
CA PHE A 945 35.98 11.29 15.82
C PHE A 945 34.52 11.24 16.32
N LEU A 946 34.29 11.08 17.63
CA LEU A 946 32.95 11.06 18.21
C LEU A 946 32.18 12.34 17.86
N SER A 947 32.73 13.52 18.14
CA SER A 947 32.03 14.79 17.87
C SER A 947 31.77 15.00 16.38
N VAL A 948 32.76 14.75 15.51
CA VAL A 948 32.63 14.92 14.06
C VAL A 948 31.56 14.00 13.46
N PHE A 949 31.55 12.72 13.85
CA PHE A 949 30.57 11.77 13.30
C PHE A 949 29.20 11.85 13.98
N ILE A 950 29.10 12.24 15.25
CA ILE A 950 27.80 12.62 15.86
C ILE A 950 27.21 13.81 15.10
N TYR A 951 28.04 14.82 14.75
CA TYR A 951 27.61 15.97 13.95
C TYR A 951 27.14 15.56 12.53
N GLY A 952 27.85 14.61 11.91
CA GLY A 952 27.48 14.01 10.63
C GLY A 952 26.20 13.16 10.69
N ASP A 953 25.96 12.47 11.81
CA ASP A 953 24.78 11.64 12.03
C ASP A 953 23.52 12.47 12.27
N ILE A 954 23.61 13.56 13.01
CA ILE A 954 22.46 14.47 13.18
C ILE A 954 22.08 15.19 11.87
N LYS A 955 22.97 15.23 10.87
CA LYS A 955 22.90 16.00 9.60
C LYS A 955 23.08 17.51 9.81
N GLY A 956 24.13 17.95 10.51
CA GLY A 956 24.43 19.39 10.62
C GLY A 956 24.81 20.05 9.29
N SER A 957 24.34 21.26 8.97
CA SER A 957 24.39 21.76 7.57
C SER A 957 25.77 21.72 6.88
N ASP A 958 26.84 21.88 7.63
CA ASP A 958 28.24 21.94 7.18
C ASP A 958 29.07 20.72 7.62
N TYR A 959 28.43 19.63 8.08
CA TYR A 959 29.13 18.41 8.53
C TYR A 959 30.16 17.83 7.53
N PRO A 960 29.94 17.86 6.19
CA PRO A 960 30.91 17.31 5.26
C PRO A 960 32.27 18.02 5.34
N ILE A 961 32.28 19.31 5.67
CA ILE A 961 33.50 20.11 5.80
C ILE A 961 34.31 19.64 7.01
N TYR A 962 33.66 19.42 8.16
CA TYR A 962 34.32 18.92 9.36
C TYR A 962 34.84 17.49 9.18
N ILE A 963 34.09 16.64 8.48
CA ILE A 963 34.55 15.30 8.12
C ILE A 963 35.81 15.40 7.25
N GLU A 964 35.80 16.22 6.19
CA GLU A 964 36.99 16.39 5.34
C GLU A 964 38.22 16.90 6.11
N ASP A 965 38.04 17.89 6.98
CA ASP A 965 39.12 18.43 7.82
C ASP A 965 39.67 17.36 8.78
N PHE A 966 38.78 16.61 9.42
CA PHE A 966 39.15 15.51 10.31
C PHE A 966 39.95 14.43 9.57
N ILE A 967 39.46 13.97 8.40
CA ILE A 967 40.14 12.95 7.59
C ILE A 967 41.50 13.43 7.10
N LYS A 968 41.68 14.72 6.81
CA LYS A 968 42.99 15.27 6.42
C LYS A 968 44.02 15.13 7.55
N LYS A 969 43.61 15.34 8.79
CA LYS A 969 44.48 15.37 9.99
C LYS A 969 44.62 14.03 10.72
N ILE A 970 43.80 13.03 10.37
CA ILE A 970 43.76 11.73 11.05
C ILE A 970 45.10 10.97 10.98
N ARG A 971 45.60 10.51 12.12
CA ARG A 971 46.90 9.83 12.25
C ARG A 971 46.78 8.30 12.18
N TYR A 972 45.83 7.78 12.93
CA TYR A 972 45.65 6.35 13.23
C TYR A 972 44.91 5.58 12.12
N ASN A 973 45.27 4.33 11.88
CA ASN A 973 44.65 3.51 10.82
C ASN A 973 43.27 3.00 11.22
N TYR A 974 43.04 2.70 12.51
CA TYR A 974 41.72 2.22 12.94
C TYR A 974 40.66 3.30 12.71
N LEU A 975 40.94 4.58 13.00
CA LEU A 975 39.99 5.67 12.73
C LEU A 975 39.75 5.90 11.23
N LYS A 976 40.74 5.61 10.37
CA LYS A 976 40.57 5.62 8.92
C LYS A 976 39.59 4.53 8.50
N ASP A 977 39.72 3.32 9.04
CA ASP A 977 38.77 2.22 8.81
C ASP A 977 37.35 2.60 9.25
N LEU A 978 37.19 3.12 10.48
CA LEU A 978 35.87 3.50 11.00
C LEU A 978 35.24 4.63 10.18
N SER A 979 36.05 5.62 9.80
CA SER A 979 35.61 6.72 8.94
C SER A 979 35.18 6.22 7.57
N TYR A 980 35.92 5.28 6.97
CA TYR A 980 35.53 4.67 5.69
C TYR A 980 34.16 4.01 5.79
N LEU A 981 33.93 3.20 6.84
CA LEU A 981 32.64 2.53 7.06
C LEU A 981 31.48 3.52 7.23
N LYS A 982 31.68 4.61 7.98
CA LYS A 982 30.67 5.66 8.16
C LYS A 982 30.36 6.42 6.87
N ILE A 983 31.37 6.78 6.08
CA ILE A 983 31.16 7.47 4.80
C ILE A 983 30.52 6.54 3.78
N MET A 984 30.90 5.27 3.76
CA MET A 984 30.27 4.25 2.92
C MET A 984 28.79 4.09 3.27
N SER A 985 28.44 4.05 4.57
CA SER A 985 27.03 3.99 4.97
C SER A 985 26.27 5.26 4.56
N TYR A 986 26.86 6.45 4.67
CA TYR A 986 26.25 7.70 4.20
C TYR A 986 26.05 7.74 2.69
N PHE A 987 26.99 7.20 1.93
CA PHE A 987 26.90 7.15 0.47
C PHE A 987 25.78 6.22 -0.03
N HIS A 988 25.61 5.06 0.62
CA HIS A 988 24.63 4.06 0.21
C HIS A 988 23.24 4.23 0.82
N LEU A 989 23.12 4.75 2.05
CA LEU A 989 21.88 4.76 2.81
C LEU A 989 21.21 6.14 2.92
N ARG A 990 21.80 7.22 2.38
CA ARG A 990 21.22 8.57 2.42
C ARG A 990 20.86 9.06 1.01
N LYS A 991 19.73 9.77 0.90
CA LYS A 991 19.43 10.61 -0.26
C LYS A 991 20.39 11.80 -0.27
N ASN A 992 21.29 11.82 -1.24
CA ASN A 992 22.34 12.81 -1.40
C ASN A 992 22.17 13.52 -2.75
N ASP A 993 22.55 14.79 -2.84
CA ASP A 993 22.75 15.44 -4.13
C ASP A 993 24.05 14.94 -4.80
N SER A 994 24.19 15.22 -6.09
CA SER A 994 25.34 14.81 -6.89
C SER A 994 26.66 15.39 -6.36
N MET A 995 26.64 16.57 -5.76
CA MET A 995 27.83 17.23 -5.22
C MET A 995 28.34 16.54 -3.94
N LEU A 996 27.42 16.15 -3.06
CA LEU A 996 27.71 15.44 -1.82
C LEU A 996 28.21 14.02 -2.09
N ASP A 997 27.64 13.34 -3.08
CA ASP A 997 28.12 12.03 -3.51
C ASP A 997 29.55 12.07 -4.03
N GLU A 998 29.88 13.07 -4.86
CA GLU A 998 31.25 13.25 -5.34
C GLU A 998 32.23 13.48 -4.18
N LYS A 999 31.80 14.22 -3.15
CA LYS A 999 32.59 14.41 -1.93
C LYS A 999 32.81 13.09 -1.19
N TYR A 1000 31.78 12.28 -0.95
CA TYR A 1000 31.93 10.99 -0.27
C TYR A 1000 32.83 10.02 -1.03
N ILE A 1001 32.66 9.92 -2.36
CA ILE A 1001 33.52 9.10 -3.21
C ILE A 1001 34.98 9.55 -3.09
N ARG A 1002 35.24 10.86 -3.09
CA ARG A 1002 36.58 11.43 -2.92
C ARG A 1002 37.16 11.09 -1.54
N ILE A 1003 36.39 11.29 -0.47
CA ILE A 1003 36.81 10.98 0.91
C ILE A 1003 37.15 9.49 1.05
N MET A 1004 36.31 8.59 0.53
CA MET A 1004 36.57 7.15 0.55
C MET A 1004 37.86 6.78 -0.20
N ALA A 1005 38.09 7.40 -1.36
CA ALA A 1005 39.31 7.20 -2.13
C ALA A 1005 40.57 7.72 -1.40
N ASP A 1006 40.48 8.89 -0.77
CA ASP A 1006 41.54 9.49 0.04
C ASP A 1006 41.91 8.58 1.23
N ILE A 1007 40.90 8.02 1.91
CA ILE A 1007 41.11 7.09 3.01
C ILE A 1007 41.84 5.82 2.54
N LYS A 1008 41.40 5.18 1.45
CA LYS A 1008 42.07 4.00 0.89
C LYS A 1008 43.50 4.29 0.46
N GLN A 1009 43.76 5.47 -0.11
CA GLN A 1009 45.10 5.90 -0.46
C GLN A 1009 45.99 6.07 0.79
N LYS A 1010 45.48 6.72 1.84
CA LYS A 1010 46.19 6.89 3.13
C LYS A 1010 46.47 5.57 3.87
N LEU A 1011 45.66 4.54 3.62
CA LEU A 1011 45.87 3.17 4.12
C LEU A 1011 46.85 2.37 3.25
N GLY A 1012 47.22 2.86 2.07
CA GLY A 1012 48.09 2.15 1.12
C GLY A 1012 47.37 1.08 0.30
N HIS A 1013 46.03 1.05 0.30
CA HIS A 1013 45.23 0.06 -0.42
C HIS A 1013 44.89 0.48 -1.86
N LEU A 1014 45.24 1.71 -2.25
CA LEU A 1014 44.94 2.29 -3.55
C LEU A 1014 46.13 3.10 -4.06
N ASP A 1015 46.69 2.67 -5.19
CA ASP A 1015 47.73 3.42 -5.90
C ASP A 1015 47.19 4.76 -6.42
N VAL A 1016 48.02 5.79 -6.42
CA VAL A 1016 47.68 7.14 -6.92
C VAL A 1016 47.11 7.07 -8.35
N SER A 1017 47.67 6.19 -9.20
CA SER A 1017 47.25 6.00 -10.59
C SER A 1017 45.89 5.29 -10.75
N LYS A 1018 45.42 4.57 -9.73
CA LYS A 1018 44.15 3.81 -9.76
C LYS A 1018 42.99 4.56 -9.10
N LYS A 1019 43.27 5.73 -8.50
CA LYS A 1019 42.28 6.54 -7.78
C LYS A 1019 41.11 6.96 -8.66
N SER A 1020 41.37 7.52 -9.84
CA SER A 1020 40.32 7.95 -10.77
C SER A 1020 39.43 6.78 -11.21
N LYS A 1021 40.02 5.59 -11.44
CA LYS A 1021 39.27 4.38 -11.81
C LYS A 1021 38.37 3.88 -10.68
N PHE A 1022 38.87 3.90 -9.44
CA PHE A 1022 38.06 3.55 -8.27
C PHE A 1022 36.87 4.51 -8.09
N MET A 1023 37.09 5.81 -8.27
CA MET A 1023 36.03 6.81 -8.20
C MET A 1023 35.00 6.66 -9.33
N GLN A 1024 35.44 6.36 -10.55
CA GLN A 1024 34.57 6.15 -11.70
C GLN A 1024 33.62 4.96 -11.47
N ASN A 1025 34.16 3.83 -11.01
CA ASN A 1025 33.35 2.63 -10.75
C ASN A 1025 32.22 2.90 -9.73
N LEU A 1026 32.51 3.62 -8.64
CA LEU A 1026 31.50 3.99 -7.64
C LEU A 1026 30.42 4.94 -8.20
N LYS A 1027 30.77 5.82 -9.16
CA LYS A 1027 29.79 6.71 -9.83
C LYS A 1027 28.89 5.93 -10.80
N ASP A 1028 29.47 5.02 -11.57
CA ASP A 1028 28.76 4.25 -12.59
C ASP A 1028 27.75 3.28 -11.95
N ASP A 1029 28.10 2.69 -10.81
CA ASP A 1029 27.19 1.83 -10.05
C ASP A 1029 26.02 2.62 -9.43
N LYS A 1030 26.23 3.86 -8.97
CA LYS A 1030 25.11 4.69 -8.47
C LYS A 1030 24.16 5.12 -9.60
N LYS A 1031 24.67 5.43 -10.79
CA LYS A 1031 23.86 5.86 -11.94
C LYS A 1031 22.96 4.76 -12.50
N LYS A 1032 23.43 3.50 -12.53
CA LYS A 1032 22.59 2.35 -12.92
C LYS A 1032 21.34 2.20 -12.03
N ASN A 1033 21.41 2.68 -10.79
CA ASN A 1033 20.39 2.48 -9.76
C ASN A 1033 19.37 3.64 -9.60
N ASN A 1034 19.45 4.72 -10.38
CA ASN A 1034 18.39 5.75 -10.44
C ASN A 1034 17.41 5.50 -11.60
N LEU A 1035 17.63 4.44 -12.37
CA LEU A 1035 16.85 4.04 -13.55
C LEU A 1035 15.99 2.78 -13.29
N ASP A 1036 16.13 2.17 -12.11
CA ASP A 1036 15.30 1.10 -11.54
C ASP A 1036 14.64 1.63 -10.26
#